data_AF-A0A0S4J041-F1
#
_entry.id   AF-A0A0S4J041-F1
#
_cell.length_a   1.000
_cell.length_b   1.000
_cell.length_c   1.000
_cell.angle_alpha   90.00
_cell.angle_beta   90.00
_cell.angle_gamma   90.00
#
_symmetry.space_group_name_H-M   'P 1'
#
loop_
_entity.id
_entity.type
_entity.pdbx_description
1 polymer ?
#
loop_
_entity_poly.entity_id
_entity_poly.type
_entity_poly.pdbx_seq_one_letter_code
_entity_poly.pdbx_strand_id
1 'polypeptide(L)'
;MTIPCNADSFMLFSYNDYTIRDCTRPGGSPFLFLGTSPNASALIDVSITVLNGAVIPQLFSNTIARLENVSVLISGARVGPYHRVITAPTQSPSLSIVTVYSAAFEPFVAKNISMIVHNITVVINTSTPVHDWNVDIHGDFLLSLPLGGPAEVNGLLVNVTDSVIVLHFDGHPLYRNLGIVAVDFQSARSKLAHVSIYVAFSTISIVVDMALTNFTREMSPCHFHFVCRLSGCSASKISYAAHDNSLLRMEYTMPGYGNAAPDAIHWLVDSAGIFATRDFSDISAIAFDLHNTSASVSCDCRTRCGFLTSGERGLLSAAVFLINSINVDDAVTQNVTAQISLASLSISAPMDAYAVLVSFLLNVSTVSVTIANANVSILGAGLYIGGEARTDSVVGFIKIKFGSRIMAALSHIAQSVVHESGGCASATASMLTFTGNFSKIIATLHQVSLNAQSVRGVVVPSDLVPGLVTFAVVTTLASLITLAPYSLIPTYYYYVDIIINSSTIEAAHVTNALPGTSYATVASMVSAFSVVTPVASSSVTLLGVRVVRRRPSTVDVDPDSWIPETFSGARSNVTATVTMFNPLSFFLSSIRDPLIHAIASSIAGSGVISLVNVTVNVTLHCVVEYEVGMLPSIVDVPSLLVLPNEANFSRFYFSDSTLRIPLGSEGVGSLVAGYSKATLYETQISMKAIRASSSVLLLTKSNTLTVVLGPTLSMYLIFLDISLVAPLAVGVGASSFGRI
;
A
#
# COMPACT_ATOMS: atom_id res chain seq x y z
N MET A 1 -10.79 -24.79 39.79
CA MET A 1 -10.81 -26.25 39.54
C MET A 1 -9.60 -26.63 38.71
N THR A 2 -8.88 -27.70 39.05
CA THR A 2 -7.74 -28.17 38.24
C THR A 2 -8.22 -29.17 37.18
N ILE A 3 -7.85 -28.94 35.92
CA ILE A 3 -8.18 -29.85 34.83
C ILE A 3 -7.05 -30.89 34.72
N PRO A 4 -7.35 -32.20 34.72
CA PRO A 4 -6.34 -33.24 34.63
C PRO A 4 -5.73 -33.32 33.22
N CYS A 5 -4.40 -33.43 33.14
CA CYS A 5 -3.65 -33.39 31.87
C CYS A 5 -3.93 -34.57 30.92
N ASN A 6 -4.42 -35.69 31.45
CA ASN A 6 -4.74 -36.90 30.70
C ASN A 6 -6.19 -36.95 30.20
N ALA A 7 -7.00 -35.93 30.47
CA ALA A 7 -8.35 -35.87 29.90
C ALA A 7 -8.28 -35.69 28.38
N ASP A 8 -9.14 -36.41 27.66
CA ASP A 8 -9.31 -36.20 26.22
C ASP A 8 -10.18 -34.97 25.93
N SER A 9 -11.17 -34.72 26.79
CA SER A 9 -11.98 -33.51 26.81
C SER A 9 -12.40 -33.17 28.25
N PHE A 10 -12.72 -31.90 28.49
CA PHE A 10 -13.23 -31.42 29.79
C PHE A 10 -14.41 -30.46 29.56
N MET A 11 -15.47 -30.56 30.36
CA MET A 11 -16.63 -29.67 30.27
C MET A 11 -16.46 -28.44 31.17
N LEU A 12 -16.65 -27.25 30.61
CA LEU A 12 -16.68 -25.99 31.33
C LEU A 12 -18.10 -25.62 31.77
N PHE A 13 -18.17 -25.02 32.95
CA PHE A 13 -19.34 -24.40 33.54
C PHE A 13 -19.06 -22.93 33.84
N SER A 14 -20.05 -22.06 33.64
CA SER A 14 -20.01 -20.63 34.02
C SER A 14 -19.70 -20.42 35.50
N TYR A 15 -19.21 -19.22 35.86
CA TYR A 15 -18.87 -18.80 37.23
C TYR A 15 -17.79 -19.66 37.90
N ASN A 16 -16.81 -20.11 37.12
CA ASN A 16 -15.74 -20.98 37.61
C ASN A 16 -14.39 -20.63 36.97
N ASP A 17 -13.34 -20.83 37.77
CA ASP A 17 -11.96 -20.71 37.34
C ASP A 17 -11.34 -22.08 37.15
N TYR A 18 -10.63 -22.27 36.05
CA TYR A 18 -9.99 -23.51 35.65
C TYR A 18 -8.49 -23.32 35.52
N THR A 19 -7.72 -24.32 35.96
CA THR A 19 -6.26 -24.29 35.89
C THR A 19 -5.71 -25.59 35.28
N ILE A 20 -4.84 -25.44 34.28
CA ILE A 20 -4.03 -26.49 33.68
C ILE A 20 -2.59 -26.17 34.08
N ARG A 21 -1.86 -27.13 34.67
CA ARG A 21 -0.53 -26.84 35.21
C ARG A 21 0.44 -27.99 34.95
N ASP A 22 1.64 -27.62 34.49
CA ASP A 22 2.77 -28.53 34.28
C ASP A 22 2.37 -29.77 33.44
N CYS A 23 1.48 -29.56 32.46
CA CYS A 23 0.84 -30.64 31.73
C CYS A 23 1.61 -31.06 30.48
N THR A 24 1.70 -32.36 30.24
CA THR A 24 2.15 -32.98 28.99
C THR A 24 1.21 -34.14 28.65
N ARG A 25 0.75 -34.27 27.40
CA ARG A 25 -0.17 -35.36 27.02
C ARG A 25 0.60 -36.61 26.55
N PRO A 26 0.19 -37.83 26.94
CA PRO A 26 0.86 -39.07 26.53
C PRO A 26 0.83 -39.34 25.02
N GLY A 27 -0.23 -38.87 24.34
CA GLY A 27 -0.43 -39.06 22.91
C GLY A 27 0.28 -38.02 22.02
N GLY A 28 1.09 -37.13 22.60
CA GLY A 28 1.86 -36.13 21.84
C GLY A 28 1.08 -34.93 21.30
N SER A 29 -0.27 -34.93 21.36
CA SER A 29 -1.08 -33.76 21.01
C SER A 29 -0.92 -32.64 22.03
N PRO A 30 -0.65 -31.38 21.62
CA PRO A 30 -0.57 -30.24 22.52
C PRO A 30 -1.96 -29.71 22.88
N PHE A 31 -3.05 -30.16 22.25
CA PHE A 31 -4.38 -29.58 22.48
C PHE A 31 -5.16 -30.32 23.56
N LEU A 32 -5.82 -29.58 24.44
CA LEU A 32 -6.82 -30.11 25.38
C LEU A 32 -8.19 -29.50 25.06
N PHE A 33 -9.13 -30.33 24.62
CA PHE A 33 -10.46 -29.87 24.24
C PHE A 33 -11.29 -29.49 25.46
N LEU A 34 -11.77 -28.25 25.49
CA LEU A 34 -12.67 -27.72 26.47
C LEU A 34 -14.04 -27.52 25.81
N GLY A 35 -15.01 -28.34 26.18
CA GLY A 35 -16.38 -28.23 25.68
C GLY A 35 -17.27 -27.45 26.63
N THR A 36 -18.41 -26.97 26.15
CA THR A 36 -19.50 -26.50 27.01
C THR A 36 -20.59 -27.56 27.16
N SER A 37 -21.46 -27.41 28.17
CA SER A 37 -22.64 -28.26 28.27
C SER A 37 -23.47 -28.18 26.96
N PRO A 38 -24.00 -29.30 26.43
CA PRO A 38 -24.74 -29.31 25.16
C PRO A 38 -25.93 -28.33 25.10
N ASN A 39 -26.47 -27.94 26.25
CA ASN A 39 -27.60 -27.00 26.38
C ASN A 39 -27.17 -25.60 26.87
N ALA A 40 -25.87 -25.34 27.01
CA ALA A 40 -25.40 -24.03 27.47
C ALA A 40 -25.50 -23.02 26.31
N SER A 41 -26.45 -22.10 26.42
CA SER A 41 -26.57 -20.95 25.52
C SER A 41 -25.62 -19.80 25.87
N ALA A 42 -24.96 -19.86 27.03
CA ALA A 42 -24.06 -18.82 27.52
C ALA A 42 -22.88 -19.38 28.32
N LEU A 43 -21.73 -18.70 28.23
CA LEU A 43 -20.56 -18.89 29.08
C LEU A 43 -20.22 -17.54 29.74
N ILE A 44 -20.34 -17.48 31.06
CA ILE A 44 -20.27 -16.24 31.84
C ILE A 44 -19.29 -16.43 33.00
N ASP A 45 -18.42 -15.43 33.24
CA ASP A 45 -17.47 -15.41 34.37
C ASP A 45 -16.62 -16.68 34.43
N VAL A 46 -15.81 -16.90 33.39
CA VAL A 46 -14.93 -18.07 33.29
C VAL A 46 -13.49 -17.63 33.12
N SER A 47 -12.61 -18.14 33.97
CA SER A 47 -11.17 -17.98 33.80
C SER A 47 -10.51 -19.32 33.47
N ILE A 48 -9.63 -19.34 32.47
CA ILE A 48 -8.81 -20.50 32.12
C ILE A 48 -7.35 -20.08 32.24
N THR A 49 -6.64 -20.68 33.17
CA THR A 49 -5.22 -20.39 33.40
C THR A 49 -4.37 -21.60 33.06
N VAL A 50 -3.37 -21.43 32.21
CA VAL A 50 -2.38 -22.44 31.86
C VAL A 50 -1.01 -22.00 32.35
N LEU A 51 -0.40 -22.83 33.20
CA LEU A 51 0.90 -22.57 33.82
C LEU A 51 1.88 -23.68 33.45
N ASN A 52 2.87 -23.36 32.63
CA ASN A 52 3.92 -24.25 32.15
C ASN A 52 3.39 -25.51 31.44
N GLY A 53 4.32 -26.35 30.99
CA GLY A 53 4.02 -27.59 30.27
C GLY A 53 3.93 -27.40 28.76
N ALA A 54 3.32 -28.36 28.06
CA ALA A 54 3.24 -28.44 26.61
C ALA A 54 1.79 -28.58 26.11
N VAL A 55 0.82 -28.09 26.89
CA VAL A 55 -0.61 -28.17 26.56
C VAL A 55 -1.22 -26.79 26.36
N ILE A 56 -2.04 -26.65 25.34
CA ILE A 56 -2.81 -25.47 24.94
C ILE A 56 -4.30 -25.84 25.06
N PRO A 57 -5.11 -25.02 25.75
CA PRO A 57 -6.54 -25.27 25.83
C PRO A 57 -7.19 -24.92 24.49
N GLN A 58 -8.15 -25.72 24.07
CA GLN A 58 -8.97 -25.46 22.90
C GLN A 58 -10.44 -25.44 23.30
N LEU A 59 -10.98 -24.25 23.53
CA LEU A 59 -12.40 -24.01 23.73
C LEU A 59 -13.09 -23.91 22.38
N PHE A 60 -14.00 -24.86 22.11
CA PHE A 60 -14.85 -24.85 20.93
C PHE A 60 -16.31 -24.81 21.34
N SER A 61 -17.10 -23.93 20.73
CA SER A 61 -18.55 -23.97 20.83
C SER A 61 -19.24 -23.50 19.57
N ASN A 62 -20.35 -24.15 19.23
CA ASN A 62 -21.28 -23.79 18.17
C ASN A 62 -22.71 -23.57 18.69
N THR A 63 -22.92 -23.61 20.01
CA THR A 63 -24.23 -23.47 20.66
C THR A 63 -24.33 -22.23 21.56
N ILE A 64 -23.21 -21.53 21.80
CA ILE A 64 -23.18 -20.36 22.65
C ILE A 64 -23.62 -19.13 21.86
N ALA A 65 -24.67 -18.47 22.35
CA ALA A 65 -25.12 -17.16 21.88
C ALA A 65 -24.53 -16.00 22.70
N ARG A 66 -23.97 -16.27 23.89
CA ARG A 66 -23.42 -15.24 24.79
C ARG A 66 -22.12 -15.66 25.47
N LEU A 67 -21.07 -14.87 25.28
CA LEU A 67 -19.75 -15.01 25.90
C LEU A 67 -19.46 -13.75 26.73
N GLU A 68 -19.34 -13.85 28.05
CA GLU A 68 -19.17 -12.68 28.91
C GLU A 68 -18.15 -12.90 30.02
N ASN A 69 -17.25 -11.94 30.22
CA ASN A 69 -16.21 -11.97 31.26
C ASN A 69 -15.39 -13.27 31.19
N VAL A 70 -14.94 -13.63 29.98
CA VAL A 70 -14.11 -14.82 29.77
C VAL A 70 -12.66 -14.40 29.65
N SER A 71 -11.82 -14.95 30.53
CA SER A 71 -10.39 -14.68 30.57
C SER A 71 -9.59 -15.96 30.33
N VAL A 72 -8.59 -15.87 29.47
CA VAL A 72 -7.62 -16.94 29.25
C VAL A 72 -6.22 -16.39 29.48
N LEU A 73 -5.49 -16.99 30.40
CA LEU A 73 -4.08 -16.71 30.67
C LEU A 73 -3.26 -17.95 30.30
N ILE A 74 -2.28 -17.78 29.41
CA ILE A 74 -1.30 -18.83 29.09
C ILE A 74 0.08 -18.29 29.43
N SER A 75 0.75 -18.97 30.35
CA SER A 75 2.07 -18.59 30.83
C SER A 75 3.02 -19.78 30.89
N GLY A 76 4.25 -19.62 30.37
CA GLY A 76 5.31 -20.63 30.48
C GLY A 76 5.12 -21.86 29.58
N ALA A 77 4.09 -21.91 28.75
CA ALA A 77 3.83 -23.04 27.85
C ALA A 77 4.93 -23.19 26.78
N ARG A 78 5.31 -24.44 26.46
CA ARG A 78 6.33 -24.81 25.48
C ARG A 78 5.81 -25.93 24.57
N VAL A 79 5.40 -25.58 23.36
CA VAL A 79 4.95 -26.51 22.32
C VAL A 79 5.98 -26.52 21.20
N GLY A 80 6.74 -27.61 21.11
CA GLY A 80 7.73 -27.85 20.04
C GLY A 80 7.05 -28.27 18.74
N PRO A 81 7.79 -28.33 17.60
CA PRO A 81 7.20 -28.40 16.27
C PRO A 81 6.19 -29.55 16.19
N TYR A 82 4.92 -29.17 16.30
CA TYR A 82 3.83 -30.11 16.32
C TYR A 82 3.28 -30.20 14.91
N HIS A 83 3.39 -31.38 14.32
CA HIS A 83 2.82 -31.67 13.03
C HIS A 83 1.38 -32.15 13.22
N ARG A 84 0.41 -31.24 13.01
CA ARG A 84 -1.00 -31.61 13.07
C ARG A 84 -1.48 -31.99 11.67
N VAL A 85 -1.88 -33.25 11.53
CA VAL A 85 -2.85 -33.68 10.52
C VAL A 85 -4.22 -33.33 11.10
N ILE A 86 -4.94 -32.37 10.51
CA ILE A 86 -6.32 -32.05 10.95
C ILE A 86 -7.23 -33.20 10.49
N THR A 87 -7.25 -34.29 11.23
CA THR A 87 -8.22 -35.39 11.08
C THR A 87 -9.44 -35.06 11.94
N ALA A 88 -10.57 -34.71 11.32
CA ALA A 88 -11.76 -34.29 12.07
C ALA A 88 -12.51 -35.48 12.71
N PRO A 89 -13.17 -35.23 13.85
CA PRO A 89 -14.51 -35.77 14.08
C PRO A 89 -15.58 -34.69 14.32
N THR A 90 -15.32 -33.40 14.05
CA THR A 90 -16.29 -32.31 14.29
C THR A 90 -16.53 -31.42 13.08
N GLN A 91 -17.73 -30.81 13.01
CA GLN A 91 -18.27 -30.09 11.84
C GLN A 91 -17.54 -28.80 11.45
N SER A 92 -16.55 -28.32 12.21
CA SER A 92 -15.65 -27.20 11.83
C SER A 92 -14.34 -27.26 12.63
N PRO A 93 -13.21 -27.72 12.05
CA PRO A 93 -11.95 -27.80 12.77
C PRO A 93 -11.32 -26.41 12.95
N SER A 94 -10.72 -26.17 14.12
CA SER A 94 -9.98 -24.94 14.40
C SER A 94 -8.66 -25.24 15.13
N LEU A 95 -7.74 -24.28 15.11
CA LEU A 95 -6.52 -24.27 15.93
C LEU A 95 -6.60 -23.26 17.09
N SER A 96 -7.68 -22.49 17.18
CA SER A 96 -7.77 -21.40 18.15
C SER A 96 -7.95 -21.93 19.57
N ILE A 97 -7.37 -21.20 20.52
CA ILE A 97 -7.64 -21.40 21.94
C ILE A 97 -9.10 -21.15 22.26
N VAL A 98 -9.71 -20.14 21.63
CA VAL A 98 -11.15 -19.89 21.70
C VAL A 98 -11.72 -19.80 20.30
N THR A 99 -12.69 -20.67 19.99
CA THR A 99 -13.48 -20.60 18.78
C THR A 99 -14.96 -20.65 19.13
N VAL A 100 -15.70 -19.63 18.71
CA VAL A 100 -17.16 -19.62 18.86
C VAL A 100 -17.82 -19.35 17.51
N TYR A 101 -18.60 -20.32 17.06
CA TYR A 101 -19.45 -20.19 15.88
C TYR A 101 -20.85 -19.79 16.33
N SER A 102 -21.38 -18.71 15.77
CA SER A 102 -22.81 -18.41 15.91
C SER A 102 -23.56 -19.03 14.73
N ALA A 103 -24.74 -19.60 15.01
CA ALA A 103 -25.65 -20.03 13.95
C ALA A 103 -26.06 -18.83 13.08
N ALA A 104 -26.43 -19.11 11.83
CA ALA A 104 -26.99 -18.11 10.94
C ALA A 104 -28.27 -17.53 11.58
N PHE A 105 -28.43 -16.21 11.51
CA PHE A 105 -29.59 -15.45 12.02
C PHE A 105 -29.77 -15.33 13.54
N GLU A 106 -28.99 -16.04 14.35
CA GLU A 106 -29.08 -15.90 15.82
C GLU A 106 -28.22 -14.73 16.32
N PRO A 107 -28.74 -13.87 17.23
CA PRO A 107 -27.96 -12.78 17.77
C PRO A 107 -26.85 -13.32 18.69
N PHE A 108 -25.65 -12.78 18.55
CA PHE A 108 -24.50 -13.15 19.36
C PHE A 108 -23.94 -11.97 20.16
N VAL A 109 -23.57 -12.21 21.42
CA VAL A 109 -22.95 -11.18 22.26
C VAL A 109 -21.66 -11.69 22.88
N ALA A 110 -20.57 -10.98 22.66
CA ALA A 110 -19.26 -11.19 23.27
C ALA A 110 -18.86 -9.93 24.04
N LYS A 111 -18.72 -10.04 25.37
CA LYS A 111 -18.36 -8.92 26.26
C LYS A 111 -17.20 -9.26 27.17
N ASN A 112 -16.24 -8.34 27.28
CA ASN A 112 -15.10 -8.44 28.21
C ASN A 112 -14.33 -9.77 28.05
N ILE A 113 -13.81 -10.00 26.86
CA ILE A 113 -12.98 -11.18 26.56
C ILE A 113 -11.53 -10.79 26.71
N SER A 114 -10.77 -11.53 27.51
CA SER A 114 -9.34 -11.27 27.74
C SER A 114 -8.50 -12.48 27.37
N MET A 115 -7.51 -12.28 26.50
CA MET A 115 -6.53 -13.29 26.08
C MET A 115 -5.14 -12.78 26.43
N ILE A 116 -4.52 -13.33 27.46
CA ILE A 116 -3.19 -12.95 27.94
C ILE A 116 -2.24 -14.11 27.70
N VAL A 117 -1.17 -13.83 26.95
CA VAL A 117 -0.14 -14.78 26.60
C VAL A 117 1.20 -14.19 27.04
N HIS A 118 1.91 -14.92 27.87
CA HIS A 118 3.15 -14.45 28.47
C HIS A 118 4.20 -15.55 28.51
N ASN A 119 5.41 -15.25 28.06
CA ASN A 119 6.53 -16.18 28.18
C ASN A 119 6.19 -17.57 27.62
N ILE A 120 5.69 -17.65 26.38
CA ILE A 120 5.40 -18.92 25.72
C ILE A 120 6.33 -19.19 24.54
N THR A 121 6.44 -20.45 24.14
CA THR A 121 7.03 -20.84 22.86
C THR A 121 6.11 -21.84 22.20
N VAL A 122 5.60 -21.52 21.02
CA VAL A 122 4.69 -22.37 20.26
C VAL A 122 5.15 -22.43 18.82
N VAL A 123 5.40 -23.64 18.34
CA VAL A 123 5.74 -23.94 16.95
C VAL A 123 4.78 -25.00 16.44
N ILE A 124 3.90 -24.63 15.52
CA ILE A 124 2.90 -25.54 14.94
C ILE A 124 3.07 -25.55 13.43
N ASN A 125 3.24 -26.75 12.88
CA ASN A 125 3.26 -27.00 11.45
C ASN A 125 2.00 -27.79 11.11
N THR A 126 1.09 -27.20 10.36
CA THR A 126 -0.11 -27.92 9.92
C THR A 126 0.08 -28.44 8.51
N SER A 127 -0.16 -29.73 8.35
CA SER A 127 -0.22 -30.40 7.05
C SER A 127 -1.56 -31.12 6.99
N THR A 128 -2.44 -30.76 6.06
CA THR A 128 -3.74 -31.41 5.90
C THR A 128 -3.66 -32.48 4.80
N PRO A 129 -4.14 -33.70 5.06
CA PRO A 129 -4.29 -34.70 4.02
C PRO A 129 -5.47 -34.31 3.12
N VAL A 130 -5.34 -34.57 1.82
CA VAL A 130 -6.34 -34.30 0.79
C VAL A 130 -7.57 -35.18 1.02
N HIS A 131 -8.59 -34.64 1.69
CA HIS A 131 -9.92 -35.27 1.77
C HIS A 131 -11.00 -34.27 1.33
N ASP A 132 -11.83 -34.69 0.37
CA ASP A 132 -12.89 -33.93 -0.31
C ASP A 132 -14.03 -33.49 0.63
N TRP A 133 -13.79 -32.56 1.55
CA TRP A 133 -14.82 -32.07 2.48
C TRP A 133 -15.12 -30.58 2.27
N ASN A 134 -16.40 -30.19 2.35
CA ASN A 134 -16.89 -28.81 2.24
C ASN A 134 -16.86 -28.06 3.59
N VAL A 135 -15.79 -28.18 4.38
CA VAL A 135 -15.76 -27.63 5.76
C VAL A 135 -14.70 -26.55 5.89
N ASP A 136 -15.10 -25.32 6.26
CA ASP A 136 -14.16 -24.21 6.49
C ASP A 136 -13.27 -24.47 7.73
N ILE A 137 -11.96 -24.23 7.59
CA ILE A 137 -10.95 -24.35 8.66
C ILE A 137 -10.54 -22.95 9.12
N HIS A 138 -10.65 -22.72 10.43
CA HIS A 138 -10.25 -21.47 11.07
C HIS A 138 -8.92 -21.67 11.82
N GLY A 139 -7.84 -21.15 11.24
CA GLY A 139 -6.46 -21.29 11.72
C GLY A 139 -5.96 -20.13 12.57
N ASP A 140 -6.83 -19.35 13.20
CA ASP A 140 -6.41 -18.30 14.14
C ASP A 140 -5.89 -18.93 15.44
N PHE A 141 -4.79 -18.45 16.01
CA PHE A 141 -4.19 -19.11 17.19
C PHE A 141 -4.89 -18.81 18.53
N LEU A 142 -5.24 -17.54 18.80
CA LEU A 142 -5.85 -17.17 20.08
C LEU A 142 -7.37 -17.21 20.01
N LEU A 143 -7.95 -16.48 19.06
CA LEU A 143 -9.38 -16.24 19.01
C LEU A 143 -9.89 -16.25 17.57
N SER A 144 -10.94 -17.01 17.31
CA SER A 144 -11.70 -16.95 16.06
C SER A 144 -13.20 -16.84 16.36
N LEU A 145 -13.81 -15.76 15.91
CA LEU A 145 -15.25 -15.50 16.02
C LEU A 145 -15.87 -15.34 14.62
N PRO A 146 -16.20 -16.45 13.93
CA PRO A 146 -17.05 -16.45 12.74
C PRO A 146 -18.53 -16.36 13.13
N LEU A 147 -19.14 -15.18 12.92
CA LEU A 147 -20.46 -14.85 13.45
C LEU A 147 -21.48 -14.73 12.32
N GLY A 148 -22.38 -15.72 12.23
CA GLY A 148 -23.40 -15.84 11.19
C GLY A 148 -24.59 -14.90 11.34
N GLY A 149 -24.94 -14.52 12.57
CA GLY A 149 -26.06 -13.62 12.88
C GLY A 149 -25.60 -12.24 13.38
N PRO A 150 -26.53 -11.30 13.64
CA PRO A 150 -26.19 -9.98 14.15
C PRO A 150 -25.42 -10.09 15.46
N ALA A 151 -24.25 -9.45 15.55
CA ALA A 151 -23.39 -9.65 16.70
C ALA A 151 -22.87 -8.36 17.32
N GLU A 152 -22.66 -8.37 18.64
CA GLU A 152 -21.97 -7.33 19.38
C GLU A 152 -20.73 -7.93 20.04
N VAL A 153 -19.54 -7.46 19.64
CA VAL A 153 -18.27 -7.78 20.28
C VAL A 153 -17.75 -6.50 20.94
N ASN A 154 -17.62 -6.52 22.26
CA ASN A 154 -17.26 -5.35 23.05
C ASN A 154 -16.27 -5.71 24.17
N GLY A 155 -15.17 -4.96 24.30
CA GLY A 155 -14.20 -5.19 25.37
C GLY A 155 -13.31 -6.40 25.11
N LEU A 156 -12.71 -6.49 23.92
CA LEU A 156 -11.72 -7.52 23.59
C LEU A 156 -10.33 -7.02 23.96
N LEU A 157 -9.66 -7.72 24.88
CA LEU A 157 -8.29 -7.44 25.30
C LEU A 157 -7.37 -8.60 24.90
N VAL A 158 -6.31 -8.31 24.17
CA VAL A 158 -5.29 -9.29 23.77
C VAL A 158 -3.93 -8.76 24.16
N ASN A 159 -3.17 -9.54 24.92
CA ASN A 159 -1.83 -9.16 25.37
C ASN A 159 -0.85 -10.31 25.10
N VAL A 160 0.18 -10.07 24.29
CA VAL A 160 1.22 -11.04 23.96
C VAL A 160 2.58 -10.48 24.36
N THR A 161 3.21 -11.09 25.38
CA THR A 161 4.49 -10.62 25.93
C THR A 161 5.51 -11.73 26.04
N ASP A 162 6.79 -11.41 25.82
CA ASP A 162 7.93 -12.33 26.00
C ASP A 162 7.75 -13.69 25.28
N SER A 163 7.07 -13.70 24.13
CA SER A 163 6.55 -14.92 23.53
C SER A 163 7.06 -15.17 22.12
N VAL A 164 7.18 -16.43 21.75
CA VAL A 164 7.51 -16.86 20.39
C VAL A 164 6.39 -17.73 19.86
N ILE A 165 5.69 -17.26 18.83
CA ILE A 165 4.57 -17.95 18.17
C ILE A 165 4.93 -18.09 16.70
N VAL A 166 5.10 -19.34 16.25
CA VAL A 166 5.42 -19.67 14.86
C VAL A 166 4.37 -20.66 14.34
N LEU A 167 3.63 -20.25 13.32
CA LEU A 167 2.57 -21.04 12.70
C LEU A 167 2.89 -21.21 11.22
N HIS A 168 2.94 -22.46 10.77
CA HIS A 168 3.12 -22.80 9.37
C HIS A 168 1.90 -23.55 8.85
N PHE A 169 1.31 -23.04 7.78
CA PHE A 169 0.13 -23.58 7.12
C PHE A 169 0.49 -24.05 5.72
N ASP A 170 0.53 -25.38 5.52
CA ASP A 170 0.69 -25.98 4.20
C ASP A 170 -0.68 -26.15 3.52
N GLY A 171 -0.70 -25.92 2.20
CA GLY A 171 -1.88 -25.59 1.42
C GLY A 171 -3.09 -26.51 1.54
N HIS A 172 -4.23 -25.93 1.92
CA HIS A 172 -5.55 -26.56 1.79
C HIS A 172 -6.62 -25.55 1.39
N PRO A 173 -7.48 -25.84 0.40
CA PRO A 173 -8.49 -24.90 -0.09
C PRO A 173 -9.65 -24.63 0.88
N LEU A 174 -9.55 -25.10 2.12
CA LEU A 174 -10.59 -24.93 3.14
C LEU A 174 -10.24 -23.91 4.21
N TYR A 175 -9.00 -23.41 4.26
CA TYR A 175 -8.66 -22.34 5.19
C TYR A 175 -9.46 -21.09 4.84
N ARG A 176 -10.10 -20.51 5.86
CA ARG A 176 -10.92 -19.30 5.72
C ARG A 176 -10.29 -18.09 6.39
N ASN A 177 -9.87 -18.26 7.65
CA ASN A 177 -9.22 -17.23 8.45
C ASN A 177 -7.90 -17.79 8.99
N LEU A 178 -6.81 -17.04 8.81
CA LEU A 178 -5.46 -17.42 9.25
C LEU A 178 -4.82 -16.21 9.94
N GLY A 179 -4.41 -16.39 11.20
CA GLY A 179 -3.96 -15.28 12.02
C GLY A 179 -3.70 -15.64 13.48
N ILE A 180 -3.69 -14.60 14.32
CA ILE A 180 -3.69 -14.70 15.78
C ILE A 180 -5.09 -14.46 16.32
N VAL A 181 -5.78 -13.44 15.78
CA VAL A 181 -7.16 -13.09 16.15
C VAL A 181 -7.98 -12.72 14.93
N ALA A 182 -9.18 -13.28 14.85
CA ALA A 182 -10.18 -13.00 13.83
C ALA A 182 -11.55 -12.71 14.43
N VAL A 183 -12.21 -11.65 13.97
CA VAL A 183 -13.65 -11.45 14.10
C VAL A 183 -14.23 -11.24 12.71
N ASP A 184 -15.06 -12.18 12.26
CA ASP A 184 -15.69 -12.19 10.93
C ASP A 184 -17.21 -12.09 11.10
N PHE A 185 -17.76 -10.89 10.86
CA PHE A 185 -19.20 -10.69 10.84
C PHE A 185 -19.77 -11.04 9.46
N GLN A 186 -20.65 -12.04 9.43
CA GLN A 186 -21.36 -12.47 8.22
C GLN A 186 -22.78 -11.89 8.17
N SER A 187 -23.16 -11.05 9.14
CA SER A 187 -24.46 -10.42 9.26
C SER A 187 -24.36 -8.91 9.35
N ALA A 188 -25.29 -8.21 8.70
CA ALA A 188 -25.46 -6.77 8.83
C ALA A 188 -25.80 -6.37 10.27
N ARG A 189 -25.61 -5.08 10.61
CA ARG A 189 -25.92 -4.49 11.94
C ARG A 189 -25.06 -5.02 13.09
N SER A 190 -23.92 -5.63 12.78
CA SER A 190 -22.97 -6.08 13.79
C SER A 190 -22.05 -4.95 14.25
N LYS A 191 -21.58 -5.03 15.50
CA LYS A 191 -20.77 -3.99 16.13
C LYS A 191 -19.52 -4.57 16.76
N LEU A 192 -18.39 -3.95 16.48
CA LEU A 192 -17.11 -4.18 17.17
C LEU A 192 -16.72 -2.91 17.92
N ALA A 193 -16.51 -3.03 19.22
CA ALA A 193 -16.17 -1.88 20.06
C ALA A 193 -15.13 -2.22 21.13
N HIS A 194 -14.33 -1.22 21.51
CA HIS A 194 -13.41 -1.30 22.65
C HIS A 194 -12.48 -2.51 22.57
N VAL A 195 -11.66 -2.52 21.52
CA VAL A 195 -10.67 -3.58 21.29
C VAL A 195 -9.29 -3.02 21.62
N SER A 196 -8.49 -3.77 22.37
CA SER A 196 -7.12 -3.42 22.70
C SER A 196 -6.21 -4.63 22.50
N ILE A 197 -5.24 -4.48 21.60
CA ILE A 197 -4.22 -5.48 21.30
C ILE A 197 -2.86 -4.88 21.64
N TYR A 198 -2.08 -5.58 22.45
CA TYR A 198 -0.73 -5.21 22.84
C TYR A 198 0.24 -6.37 22.60
N VAL A 199 1.36 -6.09 21.93
CA VAL A 199 2.44 -7.04 21.68
C VAL A 199 3.77 -6.42 22.11
N ALA A 200 4.56 -7.10 22.94
CA ALA A 200 5.88 -6.62 23.35
C ALA A 200 6.88 -7.77 23.55
N PHE A 201 8.17 -7.50 23.30
CA PHE A 201 9.27 -8.47 23.45
C PHE A 201 8.98 -9.84 22.80
N SER A 202 8.23 -9.85 21.69
CA SER A 202 7.65 -11.08 21.15
C SER A 202 7.94 -11.27 19.66
N THR A 203 8.02 -12.53 19.23
CA THR A 203 8.08 -12.93 17.83
C THR A 203 6.78 -13.61 17.45
N ILE A 204 6.07 -13.06 16.47
CA ILE A 204 4.89 -13.66 15.86
C ILE A 204 5.19 -13.87 14.39
N SER A 205 5.28 -15.12 13.95
CA SER A 205 5.57 -15.50 12.57
C SER A 205 4.49 -16.43 12.06
N ILE A 206 3.80 -16.01 11.01
CA ILE A 206 2.80 -16.82 10.31
C ILE A 206 3.27 -16.98 8.88
N VAL A 207 3.38 -18.23 8.44
CA VAL A 207 3.74 -18.59 7.07
C VAL A 207 2.62 -19.44 6.50
N VAL A 208 2.08 -19.02 5.36
CA VAL A 208 0.96 -19.66 4.66
C VAL A 208 1.42 -19.97 3.25
N ASP A 209 1.62 -21.25 2.94
CA ASP A 209 2.02 -21.72 1.62
C ASP A 209 0.86 -22.46 0.94
N MET A 210 0.19 -21.79 0.02
CA MET A 210 -0.91 -22.33 -0.79
C MET A 210 -0.45 -22.70 -2.21
N ALA A 211 0.85 -22.75 -2.47
CA ALA A 211 1.43 -22.79 -3.81
C ALA A 211 1.07 -24.03 -4.66
N LEU A 212 0.52 -25.08 -4.05
CA LEU A 212 0.14 -26.35 -4.69
C LEU A 212 -1.38 -26.60 -4.72
N THR A 213 -2.19 -25.68 -4.19
CA THR A 213 -3.64 -25.87 -4.08
C THR A 213 -4.43 -25.12 -5.15
N ASN A 214 -5.49 -25.74 -5.68
CA ASN A 214 -6.49 -25.02 -6.47
C ASN A 214 -7.43 -24.30 -5.50
N PHE A 215 -7.40 -22.97 -5.49
CA PHE A 215 -8.25 -22.16 -4.60
C PHE A 215 -9.31 -21.40 -5.40
N THR A 216 -10.50 -21.26 -4.81
CA THR A 216 -11.67 -20.60 -5.44
C THR A 216 -12.24 -19.45 -4.60
N ARG A 217 -11.61 -19.08 -3.48
CA ARG A 217 -12.10 -18.07 -2.53
C ARG A 217 -11.00 -17.04 -2.20
N GLU A 218 -11.25 -16.09 -1.32
CA GLU A 218 -10.22 -15.18 -0.78
C GLU A 218 -9.87 -15.61 0.66
N MET A 219 -8.60 -15.51 1.06
CA MET A 219 -8.12 -15.84 2.42
C MET A 219 -7.63 -14.63 3.19
N SER A 220 -6.92 -13.72 2.53
CA SER A 220 -6.32 -12.52 3.10
C SER A 220 -5.75 -12.67 4.54
N PRO A 221 -4.71 -13.50 4.73
CA PRO A 221 -4.17 -13.80 6.06
C PRO A 221 -3.63 -12.54 6.75
N CYS A 222 -3.90 -12.41 8.04
CA CYS A 222 -3.46 -11.26 8.83
C CYS A 222 -3.30 -11.64 10.30
N HIS A 223 -2.29 -11.10 11.01
CA HIS A 223 -2.15 -11.42 12.45
C HIS A 223 -3.42 -11.06 13.22
N PHE A 224 -3.94 -9.85 13.01
CA PHE A 224 -5.15 -9.36 13.64
C PHE A 224 -6.09 -8.81 12.58
N HIS A 225 -7.21 -9.47 12.33
CA HIS A 225 -8.19 -8.99 11.37
C HIS A 225 -9.61 -8.91 11.91
N PHE A 226 -10.27 -7.84 11.51
CA PHE A 226 -11.68 -7.60 11.74
C PHE A 226 -12.33 -7.34 10.39
N VAL A 227 -13.34 -8.14 10.04
CA VAL A 227 -14.00 -8.07 8.73
C VAL A 227 -15.51 -8.07 8.94
N CYS A 228 -16.21 -7.28 8.13
CA CYS A 228 -17.65 -7.42 7.98
C CYS A 228 -18.04 -7.65 6.53
N ARG A 229 -18.65 -8.80 6.23
CA ARG A 229 -18.99 -9.21 4.86
C ARG A 229 -20.24 -8.55 4.28
N LEU A 230 -21.03 -7.88 5.11
CA LEU A 230 -22.30 -7.23 4.72
C LEU A 230 -22.33 -5.77 5.17
N SER A 231 -23.12 -4.95 4.49
CA SER A 231 -23.24 -3.53 4.85
C SER A 231 -23.92 -3.32 6.21
N GLY A 232 -23.63 -2.19 6.86
CA GLY A 232 -24.27 -1.78 8.12
C GLY A 232 -23.56 -2.23 9.39
N CYS A 233 -22.31 -2.71 9.30
CA CYS A 233 -21.46 -2.96 10.46
C CYS A 233 -20.73 -1.69 10.93
N SER A 234 -20.43 -1.62 12.22
CA SER A 234 -19.57 -0.58 12.79
C SER A 234 -18.40 -1.12 13.59
N ALA A 235 -17.26 -0.42 13.49
CA ALA A 235 -16.02 -0.67 14.23
C ALA A 235 -15.60 0.61 14.95
N SER A 236 -15.44 0.55 16.27
CA SER A 236 -15.09 1.73 17.05
C SER A 236 -14.13 1.48 18.20
N LYS A 237 -13.28 2.46 18.53
CA LYS A 237 -12.37 2.41 19.69
C LYS A 237 -11.49 1.16 19.66
N ILE A 238 -10.77 0.98 18.57
CA ILE A 238 -9.85 -0.14 18.38
C ILE A 238 -8.43 0.39 18.49
N SER A 239 -7.62 -0.24 19.34
CA SER A 239 -6.22 0.10 19.56
C SER A 239 -5.35 -1.13 19.34
N TYR A 240 -4.27 -0.93 18.58
CA TYR A 240 -3.21 -1.91 18.38
C TYR A 240 -1.87 -1.25 18.68
N ALA A 241 -1.07 -1.89 19.51
CA ALA A 241 0.28 -1.45 19.84
C ALA A 241 1.28 -2.62 19.80
N ALA A 242 2.40 -2.45 19.10
CA ALA A 242 3.51 -3.40 19.09
C ALA A 242 4.84 -2.69 19.41
N HIS A 243 5.45 -3.04 20.56
CA HIS A 243 6.58 -2.33 21.15
C HIS A 243 7.79 -3.24 21.44
N ASP A 244 8.89 -2.62 21.84
CA ASP A 244 10.02 -3.23 22.55
C ASP A 244 10.69 -4.43 21.85
N ASN A 245 11.26 -4.18 20.67
CA ASN A 245 12.00 -5.14 19.85
C ASN A 245 11.17 -6.36 19.40
N SER A 246 9.87 -6.19 19.21
CA SER A 246 9.02 -7.25 18.66
C SER A 246 9.34 -7.53 17.19
N LEU A 247 9.14 -8.78 16.76
CA LEU A 247 9.26 -9.23 15.37
C LEU A 247 7.92 -9.77 14.88
N LEU A 248 7.34 -9.14 13.87
CA LEU A 248 6.05 -9.51 13.29
C LEU A 248 6.28 -9.94 11.85
N ARG A 249 6.00 -11.21 11.52
CA ARG A 249 6.19 -11.76 10.17
C ARG A 249 4.91 -12.41 9.67
N MET A 250 4.48 -12.02 8.48
CA MET A 250 3.39 -12.64 7.73
C MET A 250 3.89 -12.96 6.33
N GLU A 251 3.90 -14.23 5.96
CA GLU A 251 4.25 -14.68 4.62
C GLU A 251 3.09 -15.45 4.03
N TYR A 252 2.62 -15.01 2.88
CA TYR A 252 1.55 -15.64 2.14
C TYR A 252 2.03 -15.91 0.73
N THR A 253 2.14 -17.19 0.37
CA THR A 253 2.42 -17.62 -1.00
C THR A 253 1.16 -18.23 -1.59
N MET A 254 0.68 -17.66 -2.68
CA MET A 254 -0.47 -18.17 -3.42
C MET A 254 0.00 -18.95 -4.67
N PRO A 255 -0.81 -19.90 -5.16
CA PRO A 255 -0.46 -20.74 -6.32
C PRO A 255 -0.32 -19.92 -7.63
N GLY A 256 -1.06 -18.82 -7.76
CA GLY A 256 -1.22 -18.05 -8.99
C GLY A 256 -2.27 -18.65 -9.94
N TYR A 257 -2.86 -17.83 -10.83
CA TYR A 257 -3.91 -18.25 -11.75
C TYR A 257 -3.31 -18.93 -13.00
N GLY A 258 -3.00 -20.22 -12.86
CA GLY A 258 -2.55 -21.08 -13.97
C GLY A 258 -3.57 -22.12 -14.46
N ASN A 259 -4.58 -22.46 -13.64
CA ASN A 259 -5.48 -23.60 -13.87
C ASN A 259 -6.95 -23.35 -13.49
N ALA A 260 -7.35 -22.11 -13.17
CA ALA A 260 -8.77 -21.84 -12.94
C ALA A 260 -9.54 -22.00 -14.25
N ALA A 261 -10.63 -22.77 -14.21
CA ALA A 261 -11.49 -22.97 -15.35
C ALA A 261 -11.92 -21.60 -15.93
N PRO A 262 -12.00 -21.45 -17.26
CA PRO A 262 -12.41 -20.21 -17.94
C PRO A 262 -13.76 -19.62 -17.48
N ASP A 263 -14.54 -20.40 -16.72
CA ASP A 263 -15.91 -20.07 -16.32
C ASP A 263 -16.00 -19.54 -14.87
N ALA A 264 -14.90 -19.50 -14.12
CA ALA A 264 -14.86 -18.99 -12.74
C ALA A 264 -14.51 -17.49 -12.70
N ILE A 265 -15.46 -16.66 -13.11
CA ILE A 265 -15.42 -15.18 -13.05
C ILE A 265 -15.50 -14.72 -11.58
N HIS A 266 -14.45 -14.98 -10.80
CA HIS A 266 -14.33 -14.46 -9.44
C HIS A 266 -13.05 -13.64 -9.33
N TRP A 267 -13.23 -12.34 -9.12
CA TRP A 267 -12.22 -11.41 -8.64
C TRP A 267 -11.65 -12.00 -7.33
N LEU A 268 -10.41 -12.50 -7.34
CA LEU A 268 -9.70 -12.79 -6.11
C LEU A 268 -8.89 -11.56 -5.73
N VAL A 269 -9.39 -10.78 -4.78
CA VAL A 269 -8.66 -9.71 -4.11
C VAL A 269 -8.10 -10.30 -2.82
N ASP A 270 -6.80 -10.56 -2.81
CA ASP A 270 -6.14 -11.20 -1.68
C ASP A 270 -5.03 -10.32 -1.11
N SER A 271 -4.88 -10.35 0.20
CA SER A 271 -3.93 -9.44 0.85
C SER A 271 -3.39 -9.95 2.18
N ALA A 272 -2.09 -9.81 2.36
CA ALA A 272 -1.42 -10.14 3.60
C ALA A 272 -1.28 -8.90 4.50
N GLY A 273 -1.33 -9.08 5.82
CA GLY A 273 -1.04 -7.97 6.72
C GLY A 273 -0.74 -8.33 8.18
N ILE A 274 -0.47 -7.30 8.97
CA ILE A 274 -0.29 -7.42 10.43
C ILE A 274 -1.58 -7.01 11.15
N PHE A 275 -2.14 -5.85 10.82
CA PHE A 275 -3.39 -5.37 11.39
C PHE A 275 -4.34 -4.88 10.29
N ALA A 276 -5.58 -5.39 10.29
CA ALA A 276 -6.59 -5.02 9.31
C ALA A 276 -7.98 -4.81 9.91
N THR A 277 -8.64 -3.73 9.52
CA THR A 277 -10.08 -3.52 9.71
C THR A 277 -10.71 -3.29 8.33
N ARG A 278 -11.61 -4.18 7.91
CA ARG A 278 -12.13 -4.22 6.53
C ARG A 278 -13.64 -4.23 6.46
N ASP A 279 -14.16 -3.56 5.45
CA ASP A 279 -15.54 -3.65 4.97
C ASP A 279 -16.61 -3.19 5.98
N PHE A 280 -16.19 -2.44 7.01
CA PHE A 280 -17.10 -1.76 7.92
C PHE A 280 -17.66 -0.50 7.26
N SER A 281 -18.95 -0.23 7.46
CA SER A 281 -19.57 1.02 6.98
C SER A 281 -19.29 2.22 7.90
N ASP A 282 -19.14 2.00 9.21
CA ASP A 282 -18.79 3.07 10.15
C ASP A 282 -17.54 2.68 10.92
N ILE A 283 -16.45 3.41 10.69
CA ILE A 283 -15.14 3.20 11.33
C ILE A 283 -14.79 4.44 12.12
N SER A 284 -14.61 4.31 13.44
CA SER A 284 -14.28 5.47 14.28
C SER A 284 -13.24 5.17 15.36
N ALA A 285 -12.34 6.13 15.61
CA ALA A 285 -11.37 6.05 16.70
C ALA A 285 -10.50 4.78 16.64
N ILE A 286 -9.78 4.61 15.52
CA ILE A 286 -8.80 3.53 15.34
C ILE A 286 -7.41 4.09 15.61
N ALA A 287 -6.65 3.42 16.48
CA ALA A 287 -5.27 3.75 16.81
C ALA A 287 -4.36 2.57 16.51
N PHE A 288 -3.34 2.81 15.71
CA PHE A 288 -2.28 1.87 15.39
C PHE A 288 -0.95 2.47 15.80
N ASP A 289 -0.17 1.76 16.62
CA ASP A 289 1.13 2.19 17.08
C ASP A 289 2.17 1.07 16.96
N LEU A 290 3.28 1.35 16.30
CA LEU A 290 4.40 0.44 16.16
C LEU A 290 5.68 1.18 16.55
N HIS A 291 6.28 0.79 17.66
CA HIS A 291 7.47 1.45 18.22
C HIS A 291 8.58 0.43 18.40
N ASN A 292 9.78 0.76 17.94
CA ASN A 292 10.97 -0.09 18.13
C ASN A 292 10.71 -1.56 17.74
N THR A 293 10.17 -1.80 16.55
CA THR A 293 9.64 -3.11 16.13
C THR A 293 10.01 -3.39 14.68
N SER A 294 10.21 -4.66 14.35
CA SER A 294 10.44 -5.13 12.99
C SER A 294 9.21 -5.82 12.44
N ALA A 295 8.75 -5.43 11.26
CA ALA A 295 7.61 -6.07 10.58
C ALA A 295 7.99 -6.51 9.17
N SER A 296 7.62 -7.73 8.80
CA SER A 296 7.80 -8.29 7.47
C SER A 296 6.48 -8.86 6.97
N VAL A 297 6.01 -8.38 5.81
CA VAL A 297 4.76 -8.83 5.19
C VAL A 297 5.04 -9.20 3.74
N SER A 298 4.78 -10.44 3.37
CA SER A 298 4.96 -10.95 2.01
C SER A 298 3.63 -11.50 1.49
N CYS A 299 3.25 -11.10 0.29
CA CYS A 299 2.12 -11.63 -0.46
C CYS A 299 2.62 -11.95 -1.86
N ASP A 300 3.10 -13.18 -2.07
CA ASP A 300 3.78 -13.60 -3.29
C ASP A 300 2.93 -14.60 -4.08
N CYS A 301 3.12 -14.68 -5.40
CA CYS A 301 2.57 -15.77 -6.21
C CYS A 301 3.68 -16.67 -6.76
N ARG A 302 3.38 -17.96 -6.88
CA ARG A 302 4.33 -18.92 -7.44
C ARG A 302 4.43 -18.88 -8.97
N THR A 303 3.34 -18.59 -9.69
CA THR A 303 3.28 -18.78 -11.16
C THR A 303 2.93 -17.52 -11.97
N ARG A 304 1.68 -17.04 -11.94
CA ARG A 304 1.24 -15.76 -12.53
C ARG A 304 0.20 -15.12 -11.62
N CYS A 305 0.37 -13.83 -11.36
CA CYS A 305 -0.50 -13.06 -10.48
C CYS A 305 -1.67 -12.38 -11.23
N GLY A 306 -1.49 -12.07 -12.52
CA GLY A 306 -2.49 -11.42 -13.36
C GLY A 306 -3.11 -12.31 -14.44
N PHE A 307 -4.28 -11.91 -14.93
CA PHE A 307 -5.04 -12.59 -15.98
C PHE A 307 -4.50 -12.24 -17.39
N LEU A 308 -4.61 -13.18 -18.33
CA LEU A 308 -4.28 -12.95 -19.75
C LEU A 308 -5.40 -12.25 -20.52
N THR A 309 -6.63 -12.29 -20.00
CA THR A 309 -7.83 -11.73 -20.61
C THR A 309 -8.19 -10.39 -19.97
N SER A 310 -8.65 -9.43 -20.78
CA SER A 310 -8.88 -8.02 -20.43
C SER A 310 -10.03 -7.73 -19.46
N GLY A 311 -10.58 -8.74 -18.78
CA GLY A 311 -11.80 -8.62 -17.96
C GLY A 311 -11.67 -9.01 -16.49
N GLU A 312 -10.61 -9.72 -16.09
CA GLU A 312 -10.50 -10.31 -14.75
C GLU A 312 -9.31 -9.71 -14.00
N ARG A 313 -9.52 -9.27 -12.75
CA ARG A 313 -8.48 -8.64 -11.91
C ARG A 313 -8.24 -9.48 -10.67
N GLY A 314 -6.99 -9.88 -10.46
CA GLY A 314 -6.53 -10.40 -9.18
C GLY A 314 -5.77 -9.27 -8.52
N LEU A 315 -6.22 -8.78 -7.37
CA LEU A 315 -5.60 -7.66 -6.66
C LEU A 315 -4.82 -8.22 -5.48
N LEU A 316 -3.49 -8.23 -5.59
CA LEU A 316 -2.63 -8.83 -4.57
C LEU A 316 -1.83 -7.76 -3.86
N SER A 317 -2.12 -7.58 -2.58
CA SER A 317 -1.53 -6.50 -1.79
C SER A 317 -0.92 -6.97 -0.48
N ALA A 318 0.01 -6.19 0.04
CA ALA A 318 0.59 -6.38 1.36
C ALA A 318 0.57 -5.05 2.11
N ALA A 319 0.09 -5.08 3.35
CA ALA A 319 0.06 -3.91 4.20
C ALA A 319 0.38 -4.23 5.66
N VAL A 320 1.23 -3.44 6.31
CA VAL A 320 1.44 -3.58 7.77
C VAL A 320 0.17 -3.15 8.51
N PHE A 321 -0.36 -1.98 8.16
CA PHE A 321 -1.63 -1.46 8.67
C PHE A 321 -2.61 -1.19 7.52
N LEU A 322 -3.81 -1.77 7.61
CA LEU A 322 -4.85 -1.64 6.59
C LEU A 322 -6.20 -1.25 7.19
N ILE A 323 -6.80 -0.18 6.63
CA ILE A 323 -8.20 0.18 6.84
C ILE A 323 -8.91 0.24 5.49
N ASN A 324 -10.04 -0.45 5.43
CA ASN A 324 -10.93 -0.49 4.27
C ASN A 324 -12.41 -0.41 4.71
N SER A 325 -13.27 0.18 3.88
CA SER A 325 -14.72 0.28 4.06
C SER A 325 -15.45 -0.35 2.89
N ILE A 326 -16.67 -0.83 3.17
CA ILE A 326 -17.58 -1.23 2.10
C ILE A 326 -18.09 0.01 1.37
N ASN A 327 -18.23 -0.08 0.05
CA ASN A 327 -18.66 1.02 -0.81
C ASN A 327 -20.20 1.17 -0.77
N VAL A 328 -20.73 1.75 0.31
CA VAL A 328 -22.17 2.06 0.47
C VAL A 328 -22.36 3.51 0.87
N ASP A 329 -23.29 4.24 0.23
CA ASP A 329 -23.35 5.72 0.24
C ASP A 329 -23.26 6.42 1.62
N ASP A 330 -23.65 5.75 2.70
CA ASP A 330 -23.59 6.26 4.08
C ASP A 330 -22.30 5.90 4.85
N ALA A 331 -21.30 5.31 4.20
CA ALA A 331 -20.09 4.86 4.90
C ALA A 331 -19.20 6.04 5.34
N VAL A 332 -18.78 6.02 6.60
CA VAL A 332 -17.98 7.06 7.25
C VAL A 332 -16.78 6.42 7.94
N THR A 333 -15.60 6.99 7.72
CA THR A 333 -14.39 6.68 8.48
C THR A 333 -13.86 7.95 9.13
N GLN A 334 -13.62 7.90 10.44
CA GLN A 334 -13.15 9.06 11.18
C GLN A 334 -12.22 8.77 12.35
N ASN A 335 -11.37 9.74 12.69
CA ASN A 335 -10.45 9.68 13.81
C ASN A 335 -9.54 8.44 13.74
N VAL A 336 -8.86 8.27 12.62
CA VAL A 336 -7.86 7.21 12.44
C VAL A 336 -6.48 7.80 12.71
N THR A 337 -5.72 7.12 13.56
CA THR A 337 -4.35 7.50 13.91
C THR A 337 -3.41 6.31 13.69
N ALA A 338 -2.32 6.54 12.97
CA ALA A 338 -1.26 5.57 12.77
C ALA A 338 0.08 6.20 13.13
N GLN A 339 0.81 5.57 14.04
CA GLN A 339 2.13 6.00 14.49
C GLN A 339 3.12 4.85 14.31
N ILE A 340 4.22 5.11 13.62
CA ILE A 340 5.30 4.14 13.43
C ILE A 340 6.62 4.83 13.74
N SER A 341 7.41 4.27 14.65
CA SER A 341 8.71 4.85 14.98
C SER A 341 9.77 3.83 15.35
N LEU A 342 11.04 4.13 15.04
CA LEU A 342 12.18 3.24 15.29
C LEU A 342 11.96 1.84 14.68
N ALA A 343 11.40 1.77 13.47
CA ALA A 343 10.91 0.53 12.89
C ALA A 343 11.69 0.09 11.64
N SER A 344 11.76 -1.22 11.42
CA SER A 344 12.26 -1.81 10.17
C SER A 344 11.13 -2.59 9.50
N LEU A 345 10.72 -2.16 8.31
CA LEU A 345 9.60 -2.72 7.57
C LEU A 345 10.09 -3.35 6.26
N SER A 346 9.68 -4.59 5.99
CA SER A 346 9.95 -5.28 4.71
C SER A 346 8.63 -5.77 4.12
N ILE A 347 8.23 -5.23 2.99
CA ILE A 347 6.91 -5.48 2.39
C ILE A 347 7.11 -5.98 0.97
N SER A 348 6.51 -7.13 0.62
CA SER A 348 6.55 -7.69 -0.73
C SER A 348 5.14 -7.95 -1.22
N ALA A 349 4.82 -7.41 -2.39
CA ALA A 349 3.59 -7.73 -3.12
C ALA A 349 3.78 -7.44 -4.62
N PRO A 350 3.20 -8.23 -5.52
CA PRO A 350 3.35 -8.03 -6.96
C PRO A 350 2.61 -6.78 -7.48
N MET A 351 1.60 -6.28 -6.77
CA MET A 351 0.82 -5.10 -7.17
C MET A 351 0.89 -3.94 -6.20
N ASP A 352 0.51 -4.14 -4.94
CA ASP A 352 0.18 -3.04 -4.03
C ASP A 352 0.87 -3.27 -2.66
N ALA A 353 1.92 -2.49 -2.35
CA ALA A 353 2.65 -2.63 -1.08
C ALA A 353 2.69 -1.34 -0.27
N TYR A 354 2.26 -1.43 1.01
CA TYR A 354 2.12 -0.27 1.89
C TYR A 354 2.57 -0.52 3.34
N ALA A 355 3.21 0.46 3.97
CA ALA A 355 3.32 0.41 5.44
C ALA A 355 1.97 0.76 6.07
N VAL A 356 1.33 1.82 5.58
CA VAL A 356 -0.03 2.24 5.98
C VAL A 356 -0.90 2.40 4.74
N LEU A 357 -2.00 1.63 4.68
CA LEU A 357 -3.00 1.72 3.63
C LEU A 357 -4.36 2.13 4.21
N VAL A 358 -4.88 3.24 3.71
CA VAL A 358 -6.25 3.71 3.95
C VAL A 358 -6.97 3.71 2.61
N SER A 359 -7.93 2.82 2.40
CA SER A 359 -8.47 2.58 1.05
C SER A 359 -9.98 2.34 0.94
N PHE A 360 -10.50 2.59 -0.27
CA PHE A 360 -11.91 2.45 -0.68
C PHE A 360 -12.94 3.06 0.28
N LEU A 361 -12.61 4.24 0.82
CA LEU A 361 -13.47 4.94 1.75
C LEU A 361 -14.31 6.00 1.04
N LEU A 362 -15.60 6.04 1.35
CA LEU A 362 -16.51 7.04 0.81
C LEU A 362 -16.31 8.40 1.47
N ASN A 363 -16.59 8.51 2.76
CA ASN A 363 -16.37 9.73 3.53
C ASN A 363 -15.28 9.49 4.57
N VAL A 364 -14.18 10.21 4.45
CA VAL A 364 -13.05 10.15 5.39
C VAL A 364 -12.89 11.50 6.06
N SER A 365 -12.85 11.51 7.38
CA SER A 365 -12.60 12.73 8.15
C SER A 365 -11.57 12.50 9.25
N THR A 366 -10.56 13.36 9.33
CA THR A 366 -9.54 13.30 10.40
C THR A 366 -8.77 11.98 10.40
N VAL A 367 -7.80 11.86 9.50
CA VAL A 367 -6.81 10.79 9.52
C VAL A 367 -5.44 11.40 9.74
N SER A 368 -4.69 10.87 10.72
CA SER A 368 -3.33 11.31 11.03
C SER A 368 -2.38 10.12 10.96
N VAL A 369 -1.36 10.24 10.11
CA VAL A 369 -0.30 9.23 9.98
C VAL A 369 1.02 9.90 10.30
N THR A 370 1.77 9.35 11.26
CA THR A 370 3.11 9.83 11.63
C THR A 370 4.10 8.67 11.57
N ILE A 371 5.16 8.81 10.78
CA ILE A 371 6.22 7.80 10.69
C ILE A 371 7.57 8.48 10.89
N ALA A 372 8.38 7.98 11.82
CA ALA A 372 9.64 8.60 12.20
C ALA A 372 10.77 7.58 12.42
N ASN A 373 11.99 7.86 11.96
CA ASN A 373 13.17 7.02 12.18
C ASN A 373 12.91 5.56 11.75
N ALA A 374 12.56 5.35 10.47
CA ALA A 374 12.17 4.04 9.97
C ALA A 374 12.92 3.67 8.69
N ASN A 375 13.17 2.37 8.50
CA ASN A 375 13.66 1.82 7.24
C ASN A 375 12.55 0.99 6.60
N VAL A 376 12.26 1.23 5.32
CA VAL A 376 11.17 0.58 4.58
C VAL A 376 11.71 -0.01 3.29
N SER A 377 11.75 -1.33 3.21
CA SER A 377 12.07 -2.04 1.99
C SER A 377 10.79 -2.55 1.35
N ILE A 378 10.57 -2.20 0.08
CA ILE A 378 9.47 -2.70 -0.72
C ILE A 378 10.03 -3.48 -1.91
N LEU A 379 9.53 -4.70 -2.07
CA LEU A 379 9.86 -5.55 -3.20
C LEU A 379 8.58 -5.84 -4.00
N GLY A 380 8.47 -5.23 -5.17
CA GLY A 380 7.50 -5.57 -6.19
C GLY A 380 8.04 -6.70 -7.07
N ALA A 381 8.23 -7.89 -6.50
CA ALA A 381 8.76 -9.05 -7.22
C ALA A 381 7.66 -9.81 -7.99
N GLY A 382 8.10 -10.62 -8.94
CA GLY A 382 7.35 -11.78 -9.40
C GLY A 382 6.11 -11.50 -10.25
N LEU A 383 6.31 -11.64 -11.57
CA LEU A 383 5.33 -12.18 -12.53
C LEU A 383 4.33 -11.18 -13.14
N TYR A 384 3.85 -11.53 -14.33
CA TYR A 384 2.93 -10.75 -15.16
C TYR A 384 1.65 -10.35 -14.41
N ILE A 385 1.42 -9.04 -14.20
CA ILE A 385 0.17 -8.48 -13.64
C ILE A 385 -0.73 -7.84 -14.72
N GLY A 386 -0.28 -7.80 -15.96
CA GLY A 386 -1.08 -7.38 -17.12
C GLY A 386 -1.37 -5.88 -17.16
N GLY A 387 -2.63 -5.52 -17.40
CA GLY A 387 -3.09 -4.13 -17.54
C GLY A 387 -3.17 -3.34 -16.23
N GLU A 388 -2.82 -3.95 -15.10
CA GLU A 388 -2.96 -3.34 -13.79
C GLU A 388 -1.75 -2.45 -13.40
N ALA A 389 -1.99 -1.59 -12.41
CA ALA A 389 -1.00 -0.70 -11.84
C ALA A 389 -0.29 -1.35 -10.66
N ARG A 390 1.03 -1.17 -10.58
CA ARG A 390 1.82 -1.41 -9.38
C ARG A 390 1.94 -0.12 -8.59
N THR A 391 1.56 -0.13 -7.31
CA THR A 391 1.59 1.04 -6.44
C THR A 391 2.26 0.71 -5.12
N ASP A 392 3.43 1.28 -4.92
CA ASP A 392 4.23 1.05 -3.74
C ASP A 392 4.43 2.36 -3.00
N SER A 393 3.98 2.41 -1.74
CA SER A 393 4.13 3.62 -0.94
C SER A 393 4.33 3.37 0.53
N VAL A 394 5.05 4.24 1.24
CA VAL A 394 5.07 4.17 2.71
C VAL A 394 3.66 4.39 3.24
N VAL A 395 2.97 5.44 2.77
CA VAL A 395 1.56 5.70 3.12
C VAL A 395 0.73 5.91 1.87
N GLY A 396 -0.37 5.17 1.76
CA GLY A 396 -1.33 5.26 0.67
C GLY A 396 -2.72 5.65 1.16
N PHE A 397 -3.27 6.71 0.59
CA PHE A 397 -4.69 7.06 0.65
C PHE A 397 -5.32 6.77 -0.70
N ILE A 398 -5.85 5.56 -0.88
CA ILE A 398 -6.17 5.01 -2.19
C ILE A 398 -7.68 4.89 -2.37
N LYS A 399 -8.21 5.40 -3.49
CA LYS A 399 -9.64 5.33 -3.82
C LYS A 399 -10.53 5.99 -2.77
N ILE A 400 -10.21 7.22 -2.38
CA ILE A 400 -10.99 8.01 -1.42
C ILE A 400 -12.02 8.87 -2.18
N LYS A 401 -13.32 8.64 -1.98
CA LYS A 401 -14.35 9.43 -2.69
C LYS A 401 -14.42 10.86 -2.16
N PHE A 402 -14.37 11.05 -0.83
CA PHE A 402 -14.35 12.36 -0.17
C PHE A 402 -13.50 12.32 1.11
N GLY A 403 -12.29 12.87 1.04
CA GLY A 403 -11.39 13.04 2.17
C GLY A 403 -11.44 14.45 2.75
N SER A 404 -11.44 14.56 4.06
CA SER A 404 -11.36 15.84 4.79
C SER A 404 -10.37 15.75 5.94
N ARG A 405 -9.49 16.75 6.05
CA ARG A 405 -8.48 16.87 7.12
C ARG A 405 -7.58 15.63 7.22
N ILE A 406 -6.82 15.38 6.17
CA ILE A 406 -5.81 14.32 6.15
C ILE A 406 -4.46 14.92 6.55
N MET A 407 -3.79 14.33 7.52
CA MET A 407 -2.50 14.75 8.02
C MET A 407 -1.48 13.62 7.89
N ALA A 408 -0.34 13.89 7.27
CA ALA A 408 0.75 12.93 7.13
C ALA A 408 2.09 13.58 7.48
N ALA A 409 2.82 13.02 8.43
CA ALA A 409 4.13 13.50 8.84
C ALA A 409 5.16 12.37 8.77
N LEU A 410 6.13 12.51 7.87
CA LEU A 410 7.20 11.53 7.65
C LEU A 410 8.55 12.17 7.99
N SER A 411 9.35 11.54 8.85
CA SER A 411 10.66 12.08 9.24
C SER A 411 11.74 11.01 9.37
N HIS A 412 12.95 11.28 8.87
CA HIS A 412 14.09 10.35 8.97
C HIS A 412 13.74 8.95 8.46
N ILE A 413 13.21 8.87 7.24
CA ILE A 413 12.78 7.60 6.62
C ILE A 413 13.67 7.28 5.43
N ALA A 414 14.19 6.05 5.38
CA ALA A 414 14.79 5.50 4.18
C ALA A 414 13.84 4.48 3.55
N GLN A 415 13.45 4.70 2.30
CA GLN A 415 12.64 3.79 1.52
C GLN A 415 13.46 3.26 0.33
N SER A 416 13.55 1.95 0.20
CA SER A 416 14.06 1.29 -1.01
C SER A 416 12.93 0.53 -1.69
N VAL A 417 12.70 0.79 -2.98
CA VAL A 417 11.70 0.11 -3.78
C VAL A 417 12.38 -0.56 -4.96
N VAL A 418 12.13 -1.85 -5.14
CA VAL A 418 12.58 -2.60 -6.31
C VAL A 418 11.37 -3.21 -7.01
N HIS A 419 11.16 -2.86 -8.28
CA HIS A 419 10.19 -3.50 -9.15
C HIS A 419 10.92 -4.48 -10.06
N GLU A 420 10.72 -5.78 -9.83
CA GLU A 420 11.27 -6.82 -10.69
C GLU A 420 10.34 -7.12 -11.88
N SER A 421 10.89 -7.82 -12.88
CA SER A 421 10.24 -8.15 -14.16
C SER A 421 8.88 -8.83 -13.96
N GLY A 422 7.86 -8.33 -14.65
CA GLY A 422 6.50 -8.86 -14.48
C GLY A 422 5.39 -8.07 -15.14
N GLY A 423 5.68 -7.40 -16.26
CA GLY A 423 4.72 -6.66 -17.10
C GLY A 423 3.47 -6.04 -16.46
N CYS A 424 3.47 -4.71 -16.34
CA CYS A 424 2.37 -3.90 -15.80
C CYS A 424 2.09 -2.70 -16.72
N ALA A 425 0.87 -2.14 -16.66
CA ALA A 425 0.54 -0.91 -17.39
C ALA A 425 1.17 0.33 -16.73
N SER A 426 1.32 0.32 -15.40
CA SER A 426 1.98 1.40 -14.68
C SER A 426 2.68 0.89 -13.42
N ALA A 427 3.74 1.58 -13.01
CA ALA A 427 4.45 1.32 -11.77
C ALA A 427 4.76 2.64 -11.07
N THR A 428 4.37 2.74 -9.81
CA THR A 428 4.53 3.95 -9.01
C THR A 428 5.22 3.61 -7.69
N ALA A 429 6.23 4.39 -7.35
CA ALA A 429 6.94 4.34 -6.07
C ALA A 429 6.85 5.71 -5.42
N SER A 430 6.30 5.79 -4.21
CA SER A 430 6.19 7.07 -3.49
C SER A 430 6.37 6.97 -1.98
N MET A 431 6.68 8.08 -1.31
CA MET A 431 6.58 8.12 0.16
C MET A 431 5.12 8.29 0.57
N LEU A 432 4.41 9.23 -0.06
CA LEU A 432 2.98 9.46 0.12
C LEU A 432 2.24 9.42 -1.22
N THR A 433 1.16 8.64 -1.27
CA THR A 433 0.25 8.63 -2.43
C THR A 433 -1.16 8.98 -1.99
N PHE A 434 -1.76 9.93 -2.69
CA PHE A 434 -3.17 10.30 -2.56
C PHE A 434 -3.88 10.05 -3.88
N THR A 435 -4.97 9.28 -3.83
CA THR A 435 -5.80 8.93 -4.99
C THR A 435 -7.26 9.06 -4.62
N GLY A 436 -7.94 10.11 -5.07
CA GLY A 436 -9.28 10.44 -4.61
C GLY A 436 -9.55 11.94 -4.53
N ASN A 437 -10.71 12.33 -3.99
CA ASN A 437 -11.00 13.75 -3.72
C ASN A 437 -10.62 14.12 -2.30
N PHE A 438 -9.98 15.29 -2.13
CA PHE A 438 -9.57 15.76 -0.82
C PHE A 438 -9.85 17.24 -0.67
N SER A 439 -10.49 17.61 0.44
CA SER A 439 -10.85 18.99 0.76
C SER A 439 -9.84 19.70 1.68
N LYS A 440 -8.95 18.94 2.32
CA LYS A 440 -7.81 19.46 3.10
C LYS A 440 -6.77 18.37 3.32
N ILE A 441 -5.55 18.60 2.87
CA ILE A 441 -4.37 17.76 3.10
C ILE A 441 -3.29 18.61 3.75
N ILE A 442 -2.68 18.11 4.82
CA ILE A 442 -1.47 18.67 5.40
C ILE A 442 -0.42 17.57 5.40
N ALA A 443 0.65 17.73 4.61
CA ALA A 443 1.72 16.74 4.56
C ALA A 443 3.09 17.37 4.81
N THR A 444 3.90 16.73 5.65
CA THR A 444 5.26 17.18 5.96
C THR A 444 6.23 16.01 5.83
N LEU A 445 7.26 16.17 5.00
CA LEU A 445 8.33 15.20 4.79
C LEU A 445 9.63 15.86 5.19
N HIS A 446 10.36 15.29 6.14
CA HIS A 446 11.64 15.83 6.60
C HIS A 446 12.73 14.77 6.63
N GLN A 447 13.85 15.00 5.94
CA GLN A 447 14.96 14.03 5.88
C GLN A 447 14.50 12.63 5.46
N VAL A 448 13.72 12.55 4.38
CA VAL A 448 13.32 11.26 3.81
C VAL A 448 14.12 10.97 2.55
N SER A 449 14.45 9.70 2.29
CA SER A 449 15.18 9.26 1.10
C SER A 449 14.43 8.12 0.40
N LEU A 450 13.99 8.34 -0.84
CA LEU A 450 13.41 7.30 -1.69
C LEU A 450 14.46 6.84 -2.72
N ASN A 451 14.76 5.55 -2.75
CA ASN A 451 15.54 4.91 -3.80
C ASN A 451 14.65 3.92 -4.55
N ALA A 452 14.28 4.22 -5.79
CA ALA A 452 13.38 3.41 -6.61
C ALA A 452 14.10 2.81 -7.82
N GLN A 453 14.02 1.49 -7.99
CA GLN A 453 14.59 0.79 -9.13
C GLN A 453 13.51 -0.01 -9.83
N SER A 454 13.27 0.26 -11.12
CA SER A 454 12.33 -0.49 -11.94
C SER A 454 13.06 -1.24 -13.03
N VAL A 455 12.96 -2.57 -13.02
CA VAL A 455 13.71 -3.48 -13.89
C VAL A 455 12.74 -4.24 -14.81
N ARG A 456 12.89 -4.06 -16.14
CA ARG A 456 12.25 -4.89 -17.18
C ARG A 456 10.71 -4.92 -17.12
N GLY A 457 10.07 -3.75 -17.04
CA GLY A 457 8.62 -3.67 -17.28
C GLY A 457 8.30 -4.07 -18.71
N VAL A 458 7.48 -5.11 -18.91
CA VAL A 458 6.98 -5.57 -20.24
C VAL A 458 5.54 -5.15 -20.38
N VAL A 459 5.28 -4.13 -21.16
CA VAL A 459 3.94 -3.54 -21.26
C VAL A 459 3.06 -4.39 -22.14
N VAL A 460 1.89 -4.78 -21.66
CA VAL A 460 0.83 -5.31 -22.53
C VAL A 460 -0.18 -4.19 -22.81
N PRO A 461 -0.43 -3.85 -24.08
CA PRO A 461 -1.46 -2.88 -24.43
C PRO A 461 -2.81 -3.31 -23.87
N SER A 462 -3.55 -2.35 -23.32
CA SER A 462 -4.98 -2.55 -23.12
C SER A 462 -5.64 -2.57 -24.50
N ASP A 463 -6.13 -3.72 -24.94
CA ASP A 463 -7.00 -3.81 -26.12
C ASP A 463 -8.33 -3.13 -25.78
N LEU A 464 -8.37 -1.80 -25.95
CA LEU A 464 -9.56 -0.99 -25.68
C LEU A 464 -10.65 -1.24 -26.75
N VAL A 465 -10.27 -1.72 -27.94
CA VAL A 465 -11.17 -2.25 -28.98
C VAL A 465 -10.54 -3.49 -29.63
N PRO A 466 -11.02 -4.71 -29.34
CA PRO A 466 -10.50 -5.93 -29.98
C PRO A 466 -10.59 -5.84 -31.51
N GLY A 467 -9.46 -6.04 -32.21
CA GLY A 467 -9.42 -6.24 -33.66
C GLY A 467 -9.35 -4.99 -34.55
N LEU A 468 -9.28 -3.76 -34.01
CA LEU A 468 -9.19 -2.52 -34.80
C LEU A 468 -7.96 -1.66 -34.49
N VAL A 469 -7.71 -1.29 -33.21
CA VAL A 469 -6.57 -0.43 -32.81
C VAL A 469 -6.15 -0.76 -31.37
N THR A 470 -4.85 -0.99 -31.13
CA THR A 470 -4.28 -1.20 -29.79
C THR A 470 -3.69 0.11 -29.25
N PHE A 471 -4.18 0.56 -28.09
CA PHE A 471 -3.65 1.73 -27.38
C PHE A 471 -2.93 1.30 -26.11
N ALA A 472 -1.77 1.90 -25.82
CA ALA A 472 -1.05 1.64 -24.58
C ALA A 472 -0.54 2.95 -23.96
N VAL A 473 -0.76 3.14 -22.66
CA VAL A 473 -0.14 4.21 -21.88
C VAL A 473 0.63 3.59 -20.74
N VAL A 474 1.95 3.77 -20.77
CA VAL A 474 2.90 3.18 -19.84
C VAL A 474 3.46 4.26 -18.97
N THR A 475 3.37 4.07 -17.67
CA THR A 475 3.84 5.09 -16.72
C THR A 475 4.71 4.47 -15.64
N THR A 476 5.93 4.99 -15.51
CA THR A 476 6.79 4.73 -14.35
C THR A 476 6.97 6.04 -13.60
N LEU A 477 6.58 6.07 -12.33
CA LEU A 477 6.65 7.28 -11.50
C LEU A 477 7.38 6.98 -10.20
N ALA A 478 8.43 7.76 -9.93
CA ALA A 478 9.01 7.85 -8.60
C ALA A 478 8.78 9.27 -8.07
N SER A 479 8.12 9.39 -6.92
CA SER A 479 7.86 10.69 -6.29
C SER A 479 7.98 10.67 -4.77
N LEU A 480 8.32 11.79 -4.12
CA LEU A 480 8.13 11.84 -2.66
C LEU A 480 6.64 11.94 -2.32
N ILE A 481 5.89 12.77 -3.05
CA ILE A 481 4.44 12.86 -2.91
C ILE A 481 3.77 12.81 -4.28
N THR A 482 2.73 12.00 -4.41
CA THR A 482 1.91 11.88 -5.62
C THR A 482 0.45 12.22 -5.33
N LEU A 483 -0.13 13.13 -6.11
CA LEU A 483 -1.57 13.39 -6.17
C LEU A 483 -2.13 12.85 -7.49
N ALA A 484 -2.98 11.83 -7.40
CA ALA A 484 -3.53 11.11 -8.54
C ALA A 484 -5.07 11.15 -8.56
N PRO A 485 -5.68 11.03 -9.76
CA PRO A 485 -7.13 11.01 -9.91
C PRO A 485 -7.75 9.67 -9.50
N TYR A 486 -9.02 9.68 -9.10
CA TYR A 486 -9.88 8.50 -9.05
C TYR A 486 -10.45 8.21 -10.43
N SER A 487 -10.15 7.03 -11.00
CA SER A 487 -10.35 6.70 -12.42
C SER A 487 -11.79 6.74 -12.95
N LEU A 488 -12.81 6.97 -12.11
CA LEU A 488 -14.23 6.96 -12.48
C LEU A 488 -15.01 8.24 -12.12
N ILE A 489 -14.41 9.20 -11.41
CA ILE A 489 -15.12 10.41 -10.92
C ILE A 489 -14.20 11.62 -11.12
N PRO A 490 -14.73 12.78 -11.58
CA PRO A 490 -13.98 14.03 -11.58
C PRO A 490 -13.30 14.25 -10.23
N THR A 491 -11.98 14.31 -10.26
CA THR A 491 -11.17 14.37 -9.04
C THR A 491 -10.67 15.78 -8.78
N TYR A 492 -10.88 16.28 -7.56
CA TYR A 492 -10.47 17.61 -7.15
C TYR A 492 -9.78 17.60 -5.78
N TYR A 493 -8.67 18.30 -5.71
CA TYR A 493 -7.93 18.56 -4.49
C TYR A 493 -8.07 20.03 -4.10
N TYR A 494 -8.49 20.29 -2.86
CA TYR A 494 -8.68 21.62 -2.30
C TYR A 494 -7.91 21.73 -0.97
N TYR A 495 -7.34 22.90 -0.70
CA TYR A 495 -6.53 23.17 0.50
C TYR A 495 -5.46 22.10 0.78
N VAL A 496 -4.57 21.89 -0.18
CA VAL A 496 -3.37 21.06 -0.01
C VAL A 496 -2.24 21.94 0.52
N ASP A 497 -1.68 21.61 1.67
CA ASP A 497 -0.51 22.25 2.26
C ASP A 497 0.61 21.22 2.45
N ILE A 498 1.67 21.37 1.67
CA ILE A 498 2.77 20.40 1.59
C ILE A 498 4.09 21.08 1.92
N ILE A 499 4.88 20.45 2.80
CA ILE A 499 6.26 20.84 3.09
C ILE A 499 7.17 19.63 2.91
N ILE A 500 8.16 19.75 2.02
CA ILE A 500 9.21 18.75 1.82
C ILE A 500 10.55 19.41 2.14
N ASN A 501 11.28 18.90 3.12
CA ASN A 501 12.51 19.52 3.62
C ASN A 501 13.68 18.53 3.74
N SER A 502 14.80 18.85 3.11
CA SER A 502 16.07 18.11 3.21
C SER A 502 15.93 16.64 2.79
N SER A 503 15.14 16.39 1.74
CA SER A 503 14.75 15.05 1.31
C SER A 503 15.35 14.72 -0.05
N THR A 504 15.55 13.43 -0.31
CA THR A 504 16.18 12.96 -1.55
C THR A 504 15.29 11.92 -2.23
N ILE A 505 15.23 11.98 -3.56
CA ILE A 505 14.70 10.92 -4.39
C ILE A 505 15.75 10.53 -5.43
N GLU A 506 15.97 9.23 -5.54
CA GLU A 506 16.88 8.63 -6.51
C GLU A 506 16.12 7.53 -7.23
N ALA A 507 16.08 7.58 -8.56
CA ALA A 507 15.31 6.61 -9.31
C ALA A 507 15.99 6.16 -10.59
N ALA A 508 15.90 4.86 -10.87
CA ALA A 508 16.31 4.23 -12.11
C ALA A 508 15.11 3.49 -12.71
N HIS A 509 14.65 3.91 -13.89
CA HIS A 509 13.52 3.29 -14.58
C HIS A 509 13.99 2.58 -15.85
N VAL A 510 13.55 1.34 -16.06
CA VAL A 510 13.71 0.58 -17.31
C VAL A 510 12.34 0.20 -17.83
N THR A 511 11.97 0.71 -19.00
CA THR A 511 10.67 0.42 -19.62
C THR A 511 10.88 -0.21 -21.00
N ASN A 512 10.47 -1.47 -21.15
CA ASN A 512 10.41 -2.15 -22.44
C ASN A 512 8.97 -2.14 -22.99
N ALA A 513 8.79 -1.63 -24.20
CA ALA A 513 7.54 -1.74 -24.94
C ALA A 513 7.52 -3.06 -25.74
N LEU A 514 6.39 -3.77 -25.77
CA LEU A 514 6.23 -4.95 -26.64
C LEU A 514 6.18 -4.53 -28.13
N PRO A 515 6.77 -5.30 -29.05
CA PRO A 515 6.57 -5.13 -30.49
C PRO A 515 5.09 -5.35 -30.85
N GLY A 516 4.49 -4.45 -31.64
CA GLY A 516 3.15 -4.64 -32.22
C GLY A 516 2.04 -3.70 -31.76
N THR A 517 2.31 -2.71 -30.89
CA THR A 517 1.32 -1.66 -30.54
C THR A 517 1.26 -0.58 -31.62
N SER A 518 0.06 -0.28 -32.13
CA SER A 518 -0.11 0.73 -33.18
C SER A 518 -0.02 2.18 -32.66
N TYR A 519 -0.48 2.42 -31.43
CA TYR A 519 -0.45 3.75 -30.80
C TYR A 519 -0.11 3.61 -29.31
N ALA A 520 1.10 4.00 -28.93
CA ALA A 520 1.54 3.86 -27.55
C ALA A 520 2.29 5.09 -27.05
N THR A 521 2.16 5.35 -25.74
CA THR A 521 2.92 6.36 -25.00
C THR A 521 3.67 5.72 -23.87
N VAL A 522 4.96 6.04 -23.74
CA VAL A 522 5.77 5.68 -22.58
C VAL A 522 6.23 6.93 -21.86
N ALA A 523 5.86 7.05 -20.59
CA ALA A 523 6.25 8.14 -19.71
C ALA A 523 7.00 7.60 -18.49
N SER A 524 8.17 8.17 -18.23
CA SER A 524 8.99 7.87 -17.06
C SER A 524 9.26 9.17 -16.33
N MET A 525 8.87 9.23 -15.05
CA MET A 525 8.85 10.47 -14.27
C MET A 525 9.56 10.29 -12.94
N VAL A 526 10.53 11.14 -12.67
CA VAL A 526 11.21 11.22 -11.37
C VAL A 526 11.02 12.63 -10.84
N SER A 527 10.34 12.77 -9.70
CA SER A 527 10.08 14.09 -9.14
C SER A 527 10.01 14.14 -7.63
N ALA A 528 10.11 15.32 -7.02
CA ALA A 528 9.83 15.43 -5.59
C ALA A 528 8.32 15.52 -5.34
N PHE A 529 7.62 16.30 -6.16
CA PHE A 529 6.18 16.47 -6.07
C PHE A 529 5.54 16.24 -7.45
N SER A 530 4.62 15.27 -7.51
CA SER A 530 3.93 14.86 -8.73
C SER A 530 2.42 15.09 -8.61
N VAL A 531 1.84 15.75 -9.61
CA VAL A 531 0.41 16.05 -9.69
C VAL A 531 -0.13 15.62 -11.05
N VAL A 532 -1.15 14.75 -11.02
CA VAL A 532 -1.80 14.19 -12.22
C VAL A 532 -3.28 14.60 -12.30
N THR A 533 -3.72 15.48 -11.41
CA THR A 533 -5.13 15.79 -11.15
C THR A 533 -5.31 17.27 -10.79
N PRO A 534 -6.49 17.88 -11.02
CA PRO A 534 -6.74 19.26 -10.66
C PRO A 534 -6.55 19.58 -9.16
N VAL A 535 -5.92 20.73 -8.88
CA VAL A 535 -5.65 21.21 -7.52
C VAL A 535 -6.00 22.69 -7.39
N ALA A 536 -6.62 23.08 -6.28
CA ALA A 536 -6.98 24.47 -6.03
C ALA A 536 -6.70 24.94 -4.60
N SER A 537 -6.49 26.26 -4.44
CA SER A 537 -6.29 26.96 -3.16
C SER A 537 -5.25 26.26 -2.27
N SER A 538 -4.07 26.00 -2.83
CA SER A 538 -3.07 25.10 -2.25
C SER A 538 -1.68 25.72 -2.20
N SER A 539 -0.85 25.23 -1.29
CA SER A 539 0.53 25.67 -1.05
C SER A 539 1.47 24.46 -1.01
N VAL A 540 2.59 24.54 -1.73
CA VAL A 540 3.62 23.50 -1.75
C VAL A 540 4.97 24.17 -1.56
N THR A 541 5.72 23.73 -0.55
CA THR A 541 7.05 24.25 -0.23
C THR A 541 8.07 23.11 -0.27
N LEU A 542 9.12 23.29 -1.08
CA LEU A 542 10.25 22.36 -1.19
C LEU A 542 11.55 23.07 -0.78
N LEU A 543 12.24 22.53 0.21
CA LEU A 543 13.43 23.11 0.84
C LEU A 543 14.57 22.10 0.77
N GLY A 544 15.66 22.40 0.07
CA GLY A 544 16.85 21.53 0.03
C GLY A 544 16.55 20.10 -0.45
N VAL A 545 15.68 19.97 -1.47
CA VAL A 545 15.28 18.67 -2.03
C VAL A 545 16.20 18.28 -3.18
N ARG A 546 16.65 17.04 -3.19
CA ARG A 546 17.52 16.50 -4.24
C ARG A 546 16.80 15.43 -5.05
N VAL A 547 16.70 15.62 -6.36
CA VAL A 547 16.07 14.70 -7.32
C VAL A 547 17.18 14.17 -8.24
N VAL A 548 17.45 12.88 -8.17
CA VAL A 548 18.52 12.22 -8.92
C VAL A 548 17.93 11.15 -9.83
N ARG A 549 18.25 11.23 -11.12
CA ARG A 549 18.02 10.10 -12.02
C ARG A 549 19.29 9.27 -12.14
N ARG A 550 19.14 7.95 -11.98
CA ARG A 550 20.25 6.98 -11.97
C ARG A 550 20.18 6.00 -13.12
N ARG A 551 21.32 5.38 -13.42
CA ARG A 551 21.37 4.18 -14.23
C ARG A 551 20.84 2.98 -13.45
N PRO A 552 20.10 2.07 -14.10
CA PRO A 552 19.78 0.77 -13.54
C PRO A 552 21.06 0.05 -13.12
N SER A 553 21.07 -0.53 -11.93
CA SER A 553 22.22 -1.19 -11.32
C SER A 553 22.57 -2.55 -11.94
N THR A 554 21.70 -3.11 -12.79
CA THR A 554 21.87 -4.44 -13.38
C THR A 554 22.76 -4.38 -14.62
N VAL A 555 23.90 -5.05 -14.52
CA VAL A 555 25.01 -5.11 -15.50
C VAL A 555 24.61 -5.56 -16.91
N ASP A 556 23.43 -6.18 -17.06
CA ASP A 556 22.92 -6.73 -18.33
C ASP A 556 21.79 -5.92 -18.98
N VAL A 557 21.52 -4.71 -18.50
CA VAL A 557 20.51 -3.83 -19.11
C VAL A 557 21.21 -2.89 -20.08
N ASP A 558 21.10 -3.19 -21.37
CA ASP A 558 21.55 -2.33 -22.45
C ASP A 558 20.99 -0.90 -22.26
N PRO A 559 21.80 0.17 -22.26
CA PRO A 559 21.30 1.54 -22.20
C PRO A 559 20.20 1.83 -23.25
N ASP A 560 20.18 1.11 -24.37
CA ASP A 560 19.13 1.18 -25.40
C ASP A 560 17.76 0.62 -24.96
N SER A 561 17.67 0.02 -23.77
CA SER A 561 16.42 -0.42 -23.14
C SER A 561 15.59 0.71 -22.51
N TRP A 562 16.11 1.94 -22.51
CA TRP A 562 15.37 3.12 -22.08
C TRP A 562 14.42 3.58 -23.17
N ILE A 563 13.25 2.95 -23.25
CA ILE A 563 12.29 3.17 -24.34
C ILE A 563 13.00 2.95 -25.69
N PRO A 564 13.02 1.72 -26.22
CA PRO A 564 13.83 1.33 -27.38
C PRO A 564 13.79 2.37 -28.49
N GLU A 565 14.93 2.77 -29.08
CA GLU A 565 14.97 3.70 -30.22
C GLU A 565 14.02 3.29 -31.36
N THR A 566 13.73 2.00 -31.47
CA THR A 566 12.79 1.39 -32.42
C THR A 566 11.29 1.61 -32.10
N PHE A 567 10.93 2.19 -30.96
CA PHE A 567 9.52 2.38 -30.56
C PHE A 567 8.80 3.51 -31.35
N SER A 568 7.85 3.14 -32.20
CA SER A 568 7.00 4.10 -32.92
C SER A 568 5.85 4.59 -32.02
N GLY A 569 6.12 5.56 -31.15
CA GLY A 569 5.12 6.14 -30.24
C GLY A 569 5.63 7.37 -29.49
N ALA A 570 4.78 7.97 -28.65
CA ALA A 570 5.16 9.14 -27.86
C ALA A 570 6.01 8.74 -26.65
N ARG A 571 7.11 9.46 -26.41
CA ARG A 571 8.08 9.15 -25.36
C ARG A 571 8.33 10.37 -24.51
N SER A 572 8.39 10.19 -23.20
CA SER A 572 8.72 11.26 -22.27
C SER A 572 9.54 10.73 -21.10
N ASN A 573 10.71 11.31 -20.89
CA ASN A 573 11.56 11.00 -19.75
C ASN A 573 11.76 12.25 -18.89
N VAL A 574 10.87 12.44 -17.91
CA VAL A 574 10.83 13.62 -17.03
C VAL A 574 11.74 13.39 -15.82
N THR A 575 12.57 14.37 -15.52
CA THR A 575 13.25 14.49 -14.21
C THR A 575 13.09 15.92 -13.73
N ALA A 576 12.30 16.15 -12.68
CA ALA A 576 12.04 17.51 -12.22
C ALA A 576 11.81 17.66 -10.72
N THR A 577 11.96 18.88 -10.19
CA THR A 577 11.56 19.13 -8.80
C THR A 577 10.05 19.01 -8.65
N VAL A 578 9.29 19.65 -9.54
CA VAL A 578 7.83 19.61 -9.56
C VAL A 578 7.33 19.16 -10.93
N THR A 579 6.49 18.14 -10.95
CA THR A 579 5.92 17.59 -12.18
C THR A 579 4.39 17.65 -12.13
N MET A 580 3.80 18.46 -13.00
CA MET A 580 2.34 18.55 -13.18
C MET A 580 1.99 17.99 -14.56
N PHE A 581 2.10 16.66 -14.70
CA PHE A 581 2.04 15.97 -15.98
C PHE A 581 0.97 14.88 -15.96
N ASN A 582 0.09 14.89 -16.97
CA ASN A 582 -0.82 13.78 -17.21
C ASN A 582 -0.36 12.98 -18.44
N PRO A 583 0.13 11.74 -18.25
CA PRO A 583 0.52 10.85 -19.34
C PRO A 583 -0.59 10.61 -20.37
N LEU A 584 -1.86 10.60 -19.95
CA LEU A 584 -3.01 10.46 -20.86
C LEU A 584 -3.16 11.69 -21.75
N SER A 585 -3.01 12.89 -21.20
CA SER A 585 -3.08 14.13 -22.00
C SER A 585 -1.96 14.21 -23.02
N PHE A 586 -0.76 13.74 -22.66
CA PHE A 586 0.38 13.66 -23.55
C PHE A 586 0.14 12.66 -24.68
N PHE A 587 -0.39 11.47 -24.34
CA PHE A 587 -0.81 10.47 -25.31
C PHE A 587 -1.83 11.04 -26.30
N LEU A 588 -2.91 11.66 -25.83
CA LEU A 588 -3.94 12.26 -26.69
C LEU A 588 -3.36 13.34 -27.60
N SER A 589 -2.42 14.16 -27.11
CA SER A 589 -1.76 15.20 -27.91
C SER A 589 -0.85 14.67 -29.02
N SER A 590 -0.42 13.40 -28.92
CA SER A 590 0.43 12.76 -29.93
C SER A 590 -0.35 12.18 -31.11
N ILE A 591 -1.66 11.97 -30.95
CA ILE A 591 -2.53 11.39 -31.98
C ILE A 591 -2.91 12.49 -32.97
N ARG A 592 -2.40 12.40 -34.21
CA ARG A 592 -2.70 13.37 -35.28
C ARG A 592 -3.99 13.08 -36.04
N ASP A 593 -4.42 11.81 -36.07
CA ASP A 593 -5.65 11.41 -36.76
C ASP A 593 -6.88 11.85 -35.93
N PRO A 594 -7.78 12.70 -36.48
CA PRO A 594 -8.93 13.22 -35.74
C PRO A 594 -9.93 12.15 -35.28
N LEU A 595 -10.12 11.09 -36.07
CA LEU A 595 -11.04 10.00 -35.74
C LEU A 595 -10.45 9.15 -34.61
N ILE A 596 -9.16 8.80 -34.71
CA ILE A 596 -8.46 8.05 -33.65
C ILE A 596 -8.35 8.89 -32.38
N HIS A 597 -8.13 10.20 -32.49
CA HIS A 597 -8.12 11.11 -31.35
C HIS A 597 -9.49 11.16 -30.67
N ALA A 598 -10.58 11.27 -31.44
CA ALA A 598 -11.94 11.24 -30.91
C ALA A 598 -12.23 9.93 -30.16
N ILE A 599 -11.85 8.77 -30.74
CA ILE A 599 -11.99 7.46 -30.11
C ILE A 599 -11.14 7.36 -28.83
N ALA A 600 -9.87 7.76 -28.88
CA ALA A 600 -9.00 7.71 -27.70
C ALA A 600 -9.48 8.64 -26.58
N SER A 601 -9.95 9.84 -26.93
CA SER A 601 -10.46 10.83 -25.97
C SER A 601 -11.78 10.40 -25.32
N SER A 602 -12.67 9.72 -26.06
CA SER A 602 -13.93 9.21 -25.51
C SER A 602 -13.71 8.07 -24.52
N ILE A 603 -12.64 7.30 -24.70
CA ILE A 603 -12.26 6.19 -23.83
C ILE A 603 -11.44 6.66 -22.63
N ALA A 604 -10.44 7.53 -22.83
CA ALA A 604 -9.49 7.96 -21.79
C ALA A 604 -9.93 9.22 -21.02
N GLY A 605 -10.96 9.94 -21.49
CA GLY A 605 -11.37 11.24 -20.96
C GLY A 605 -10.50 12.41 -21.42
N SER A 606 -10.81 13.63 -20.96
CA SER A 606 -10.14 14.87 -21.42
C SER A 606 -8.72 15.06 -20.86
N GLY A 607 -8.36 14.36 -19.77
CA GLY A 607 -7.00 14.35 -19.22
C GLY A 607 -6.43 15.70 -18.79
N VAL A 608 -7.23 16.78 -18.72
CA VAL A 608 -6.74 18.14 -18.43
C VAL A 608 -6.41 18.30 -16.95
N ILE A 609 -5.18 18.69 -16.64
CA ILE A 609 -4.79 19.16 -15.31
C ILE A 609 -4.97 20.69 -15.26
N SER A 610 -5.83 21.15 -14.35
CA SER A 610 -6.00 22.58 -14.06
C SER A 610 -5.60 22.92 -12.63
N LEU A 611 -4.87 24.02 -12.47
CA LEU A 611 -4.48 24.58 -11.18
C LEU A 611 -5.14 25.93 -10.99
N VAL A 612 -5.70 26.17 -9.80
CA VAL A 612 -6.37 27.43 -9.48
C VAL A 612 -5.90 27.94 -8.13
N ASN A 613 -5.28 29.12 -8.07
CA ASN A 613 -4.77 29.70 -6.83
C ASN A 613 -3.81 28.75 -6.08
N VAL A 614 -2.82 28.21 -6.80
CA VAL A 614 -1.79 27.33 -6.22
C VAL A 614 -0.48 28.09 -6.10
N THR A 615 0.16 28.02 -4.94
CA THR A 615 1.51 28.57 -4.72
C THR A 615 2.51 27.44 -4.54
N VAL A 616 3.58 27.45 -5.34
CA VAL A 616 4.71 26.52 -5.23
C VAL A 616 5.96 27.33 -4.93
N ASN A 617 6.68 26.97 -3.86
CA ASN A 617 7.91 27.62 -3.44
C ASN A 617 9.04 26.59 -3.33
N VAL A 618 10.10 26.76 -4.12
CA VAL A 618 11.26 25.86 -4.18
C VAL A 618 12.50 26.66 -3.86
N THR A 619 13.13 26.39 -2.71
CA THR A 619 14.26 27.21 -2.21
C THR A 619 15.30 26.36 -1.48
N LEU A 620 16.35 27.01 -0.97
CA LEU A 620 17.38 26.40 -0.12
C LEU A 620 18.16 25.27 -0.82
N HIS A 621 18.70 25.51 -2.02
CA HIS A 621 19.59 24.56 -2.71
C HIS A 621 18.93 23.26 -3.14
N CYS A 622 17.70 23.33 -3.67
CA CYS A 622 17.12 22.19 -4.38
C CYS A 622 17.95 21.83 -5.61
N VAL A 623 18.12 20.53 -5.87
CA VAL A 623 18.98 20.03 -6.96
C VAL A 623 18.19 19.02 -7.80
N VAL A 624 18.26 19.17 -9.11
CA VAL A 624 17.85 18.15 -10.09
C VAL A 624 19.09 17.72 -10.84
N GLU A 625 19.41 16.44 -10.83
CA GLU A 625 20.62 15.94 -11.49
C GLU A 625 20.49 14.52 -12.04
N TYR A 626 21.43 14.21 -12.94
CA TYR A 626 21.62 12.89 -13.51
C TYR A 626 22.91 12.31 -12.92
N GLU A 627 22.93 10.99 -12.75
CA GLU A 627 24.12 10.28 -12.26
C GLU A 627 25.35 10.52 -13.16
N VAL A 628 26.53 10.51 -12.56
CA VAL A 628 27.79 10.73 -13.29
C VAL A 628 27.93 9.68 -14.40
N GLY A 629 28.20 10.14 -15.62
CA GLY A 629 28.37 9.29 -16.80
C GLY A 629 27.07 8.94 -17.53
N MET A 630 25.90 9.28 -16.99
CA MET A 630 24.60 9.12 -17.64
C MET A 630 24.29 10.32 -18.54
N LEU A 631 24.36 10.16 -19.86
CA LEU A 631 24.02 11.23 -20.80
C LEU A 631 22.51 11.22 -21.11
N PRO A 632 21.76 12.30 -20.80
CA PRO A 632 20.37 12.40 -21.25
C PRO A 632 20.25 12.38 -22.77
N SER A 633 19.27 11.64 -23.25
CA SER A 633 18.86 11.50 -24.64
C SER A 633 17.99 12.67 -25.11
N ILE A 634 17.58 12.67 -26.38
CA ILE A 634 16.64 13.68 -26.93
C ILE A 634 15.23 13.61 -26.31
N VAL A 635 14.83 12.47 -25.74
CA VAL A 635 13.51 12.28 -25.08
C VAL A 635 13.55 12.68 -23.61
N ASP A 636 14.73 12.93 -23.05
CA ASP A 636 14.92 13.46 -21.71
C ASP A 636 14.52 14.93 -21.61
N VAL A 637 13.83 15.25 -20.52
CA VAL A 637 13.43 16.60 -20.16
C VAL A 637 13.79 16.83 -18.69
N PRO A 638 15.06 17.14 -18.43
CA PRO A 638 15.48 17.64 -17.13
C PRO A 638 14.92 19.05 -16.94
N SER A 639 14.14 19.26 -15.88
CA SER A 639 13.57 20.57 -15.56
C SER A 639 13.43 20.86 -14.07
N LEU A 640 13.15 22.10 -13.70
CA LEU A 640 12.75 22.42 -12.32
C LEU A 640 11.22 22.34 -12.17
N LEU A 641 10.50 22.77 -13.22
CA LEU A 641 9.04 22.76 -13.28
C LEU A 641 8.57 22.14 -14.60
N VAL A 642 7.63 21.19 -14.53
CA VAL A 642 6.78 20.79 -15.66
C VAL A 642 5.39 21.37 -15.45
N LEU A 643 4.92 22.17 -16.41
CA LEU A 643 3.65 22.89 -16.35
C LEU A 643 2.43 21.98 -16.55
N PRO A 644 1.31 22.30 -15.89
CA PRO A 644 0.01 21.69 -16.17
C PRO A 644 -0.56 22.18 -17.52
N ASN A 645 -1.70 21.61 -17.93
CA ASN A 645 -2.46 22.10 -19.08
C ASN A 645 -3.02 23.52 -18.83
N GLU A 646 -3.46 23.80 -17.61
CA GLU A 646 -4.01 25.10 -17.23
C GLU A 646 -3.54 25.53 -15.85
N ALA A 647 -3.12 26.80 -15.71
CA ALA A 647 -2.84 27.41 -14.42
C ALA A 647 -3.46 28.80 -14.36
N ASN A 648 -4.29 29.02 -13.34
CA ASN A 648 -5.05 30.24 -13.12
C ASN A 648 -4.68 30.84 -11.76
N PHE A 649 -4.34 32.12 -11.72
CA PHE A 649 -4.00 32.87 -10.50
C PHE A 649 -2.93 32.18 -9.63
N SER A 650 -2.05 31.39 -10.26
CA SER A 650 -1.09 30.54 -9.57
C SER A 650 0.30 31.18 -9.53
N ARG A 651 1.14 30.77 -8.59
CA ARG A 651 2.45 31.36 -8.35
C ARG A 651 3.51 30.28 -8.17
N PHE A 652 4.58 30.36 -8.94
CA PHE A 652 5.69 29.43 -8.91
C PHE A 652 6.98 30.20 -8.65
N TYR A 653 7.57 30.00 -7.48
CA TYR A 653 8.81 30.65 -7.06
C TYR A 653 9.91 29.62 -6.89
N PHE A 654 11.00 29.79 -7.62
CA PHE A 654 12.20 28.97 -7.52
C PHE A 654 13.37 29.90 -7.17
N SER A 655 14.06 29.63 -6.08
CA SER A 655 15.28 30.35 -5.71
C SER A 655 16.42 29.41 -5.36
N ASP A 656 17.64 29.87 -5.57
CA ASP A 656 18.87 29.23 -5.08
C ASP A 656 18.93 27.73 -5.43
N SER A 657 18.52 27.34 -6.63
CA SER A 657 18.35 25.93 -7.03
C SER A 657 19.31 25.56 -8.18
N THR A 658 19.59 24.27 -8.33
CA THR A 658 20.56 23.77 -9.32
C THR A 658 19.94 22.73 -10.24
N LEU A 659 20.15 22.91 -11.55
CA LEU A 659 19.87 21.92 -12.59
C LEU A 659 21.22 21.40 -13.14
N ARG A 660 21.58 20.16 -12.83
CA ARG A 660 22.88 19.59 -13.16
C ARG A 660 22.76 18.49 -14.21
N ILE A 661 23.09 18.82 -15.45
CA ILE A 661 23.09 17.91 -16.59
C ILE A 661 24.56 17.66 -16.99
N PRO A 662 24.98 16.40 -17.21
CA PRO A 662 26.35 16.11 -17.64
C PRO A 662 26.65 16.69 -19.03
N LEU A 663 27.86 17.23 -19.21
CA LEU A 663 28.34 17.78 -20.49
C LEU A 663 28.49 16.66 -21.54
N GLY A 664 28.11 16.95 -22.78
CA GLY A 664 28.18 15.99 -23.90
C GLY A 664 26.86 15.30 -24.23
N SER A 665 25.76 15.66 -23.57
CA SER A 665 24.43 15.17 -23.91
C SER A 665 23.87 15.85 -25.16
N GLU A 666 23.16 15.08 -25.99
CA GLU A 666 22.25 15.62 -27.02
C GLU A 666 20.97 16.22 -26.40
N GLY A 667 20.68 15.85 -25.15
CA GLY A 667 19.52 16.33 -24.41
C GLY A 667 19.56 17.84 -24.12
N VAL A 668 18.44 18.51 -24.41
CA VAL A 668 18.22 19.92 -24.09
C VAL A 668 17.49 20.03 -22.76
N GLY A 669 18.17 20.57 -21.75
CA GLY A 669 17.55 20.88 -20.46
C GLY A 669 16.71 22.15 -20.51
N SER A 670 15.71 22.23 -19.64
CA SER A 670 14.82 23.38 -19.59
C SER A 670 14.49 23.77 -18.16
N LEU A 671 14.50 25.06 -17.80
CA LEU A 671 14.05 25.44 -16.46
C LEU A 671 12.56 25.17 -16.26
N VAL A 672 11.75 25.54 -17.26
CA VAL A 672 10.31 25.27 -17.34
C VAL A 672 10.02 24.41 -18.58
N ALA A 673 9.32 23.29 -18.39
CA ALA A 673 8.91 22.39 -19.46
C ALA A 673 7.37 22.32 -19.58
N GLY A 674 6.87 21.99 -20.77
CA GLY A 674 5.46 21.71 -21.05
C GLY A 674 5.30 20.70 -22.20
N TYR A 675 4.40 19.74 -22.03
CA TYR A 675 4.23 18.61 -22.98
C TYR A 675 2.98 18.73 -23.86
N SER A 676 1.97 19.43 -23.35
CA SER A 676 0.73 19.75 -24.04
C SER A 676 0.60 21.26 -24.18
N LYS A 677 -0.51 21.73 -24.75
CA LYS A 677 -0.88 23.15 -24.68
C LYS A 677 -1.03 23.54 -23.20
N ALA A 678 -0.15 24.43 -22.74
CA ALA A 678 -0.24 25.03 -21.41
C ALA A 678 -0.85 26.43 -21.53
N THR A 679 -1.95 26.67 -20.81
CA THR A 679 -2.62 27.98 -20.74
C THR A 679 -2.39 28.59 -19.37
N LEU A 680 -1.74 29.76 -19.33
CA LEU A 680 -1.45 30.48 -18.10
C LEU A 680 -2.32 31.74 -18.04
N TYR A 681 -3.19 31.84 -17.03
CA TYR A 681 -4.04 33.01 -16.76
C TYR A 681 -3.62 33.65 -15.44
N GLU A 682 -3.24 34.93 -15.45
CA GLU A 682 -2.78 35.69 -14.27
C GLU A 682 -1.81 34.89 -13.36
N THR A 683 -0.92 34.12 -13.97
CA THR A 683 0.00 33.20 -13.28
C THR A 683 1.41 33.77 -13.30
N GLN A 684 2.12 33.68 -12.17
CA GLN A 684 3.49 34.17 -12.04
C GLN A 684 4.47 33.01 -11.95
N ILE A 685 5.55 33.06 -12.74
CA ILE A 685 6.68 32.14 -12.60
C ILE A 685 7.94 32.98 -12.41
N SER A 686 8.61 32.79 -11.28
CA SER A 686 9.84 33.49 -10.94
C SER A 686 10.93 32.49 -10.58
N MET A 687 12.08 32.65 -11.23
CA MET A 687 13.28 31.85 -11.01
C MET A 687 14.45 32.78 -10.72
N LYS A 688 15.07 32.64 -9.55
CA LYS A 688 16.14 33.51 -9.07
C LYS A 688 17.35 32.70 -8.62
N ALA A 689 18.56 33.17 -8.92
CA ALA A 689 19.81 32.54 -8.45
C ALA A 689 19.90 31.05 -8.84
N ILE A 690 19.51 30.73 -10.08
CA ILE A 690 19.52 29.35 -10.58
C ILE A 690 20.88 29.02 -11.17
N ARG A 691 21.45 27.89 -10.77
CA ARG A 691 22.66 27.33 -11.36
C ARG A 691 22.30 26.23 -12.34
N ALA A 692 22.77 26.30 -13.57
CA ALA A 692 22.54 25.26 -14.56
C ALA A 692 23.86 24.82 -15.20
N SER A 693 24.13 23.52 -15.22
CA SER A 693 25.20 22.94 -16.05
C SER A 693 24.54 22.16 -17.18
N SER A 694 24.56 22.68 -18.39
CA SER A 694 24.03 22.01 -19.59
C SER A 694 24.80 22.49 -20.83
N SER A 695 24.93 21.63 -21.85
CA SER A 695 25.40 22.03 -23.19
C SER A 695 24.39 22.95 -23.88
N VAL A 696 23.09 22.72 -23.67
CA VAL A 696 21.98 23.55 -24.15
C VAL A 696 20.93 23.70 -23.04
N LEU A 697 20.69 24.93 -22.59
CA LEU A 697 19.66 25.26 -21.60
C LEU A 697 18.60 26.15 -22.24
N LEU A 698 17.35 25.68 -22.25
CA LEU A 698 16.19 26.51 -22.56
C LEU A 698 15.60 27.09 -21.28
N LEU A 699 15.22 28.37 -21.30
CA LEU A 699 14.42 28.93 -20.20
C LEU A 699 13.03 28.26 -20.17
N THR A 700 12.46 28.02 -21.36
CA THR A 700 11.17 27.35 -21.54
C THR A 700 11.23 26.35 -22.71
N LYS A 701 10.76 25.12 -22.52
CA LYS A 701 10.56 24.11 -23.58
C LYS A 701 9.09 23.68 -23.57
N SER A 702 8.28 24.10 -24.54
CA SER A 702 6.86 23.72 -24.63
C SER A 702 6.41 23.56 -26.08
N ASN A 703 5.53 22.59 -26.32
CA ASN A 703 4.89 22.40 -27.63
C ASN A 703 3.99 23.59 -28.01
N THR A 704 3.21 24.10 -27.04
CA THR A 704 2.39 25.31 -27.20
C THR A 704 2.20 25.98 -25.84
N LEU A 705 2.67 27.22 -25.68
CA LEU A 705 2.41 28.04 -24.50
C LEU A 705 1.45 29.17 -24.87
N THR A 706 0.26 29.18 -24.26
CA THR A 706 -0.73 30.23 -24.44
C THR A 706 -0.81 31.08 -23.17
N VAL A 707 -0.65 32.39 -23.32
CA VAL A 707 -0.68 33.35 -22.23
C VAL A 707 -1.92 34.22 -22.38
N VAL A 708 -2.76 34.26 -21.34
CA VAL A 708 -3.99 35.06 -21.34
C VAL A 708 -3.91 36.10 -20.23
N LEU A 709 -4.03 37.38 -20.61
CA LEU A 709 -3.96 38.53 -19.72
C LEU A 709 -5.37 38.92 -19.24
N GLY A 710 -5.54 39.16 -17.94
CA GLY A 710 -6.78 39.69 -17.36
C GLY A 710 -6.79 41.22 -17.21
N PRO A 711 -7.92 41.81 -16.79
CA PRO A 711 -8.14 43.26 -16.77
C PRO A 711 -7.37 44.01 -15.65
N THR A 712 -6.83 43.31 -14.65
CA THR A 712 -6.03 43.90 -13.55
C THR A 712 -4.62 43.31 -13.49
N LEU A 713 -3.77 43.74 -14.45
CA LEU A 713 -2.29 43.70 -14.55
C LEU A 713 -1.48 42.42 -14.21
N SER A 714 -0.73 42.02 -15.27
CA SER A 714 0.63 41.45 -15.32
C SER A 714 0.87 39.95 -15.07
N MET A 715 1.25 39.24 -16.14
CA MET A 715 2.03 38.00 -16.09
C MET A 715 3.53 38.34 -16.10
N TYR A 716 4.31 37.67 -15.26
CA TYR A 716 5.77 37.74 -15.32
C TYR A 716 6.39 36.35 -15.38
N LEU A 717 7.17 36.10 -16.44
CA LEU A 717 8.24 35.11 -16.44
C LEU A 717 9.51 35.86 -16.03
N ILE A 718 9.90 35.75 -14.76
CA ILE A 718 11.07 36.47 -14.24
C ILE A 718 12.20 35.48 -14.07
N PHE A 719 13.25 35.66 -14.85
CA PHE A 719 14.50 34.91 -14.74
C PHE A 719 15.60 35.88 -14.29
N LEU A 720 16.11 35.71 -13.08
CA LEU A 720 17.12 36.60 -12.49
C LEU A 720 18.30 35.79 -11.95
N ASP A 721 19.52 36.31 -12.13
CA ASP A 721 20.75 35.69 -11.63
C ASP A 721 20.92 34.22 -12.06
N ILE A 722 20.68 33.91 -13.35
CA ILE A 722 20.93 32.56 -13.89
C ILE A 722 22.41 32.45 -14.23
N SER A 723 23.11 31.54 -13.56
CA SER A 723 24.50 31.24 -13.88
C SER A 723 24.62 29.91 -14.63
N LEU A 724 25.19 29.96 -15.83
CA LEU A 724 25.64 28.79 -16.56
C LEU A 724 27.02 28.39 -16.04
N VAL A 725 27.15 27.17 -15.52
CA VAL A 725 28.42 26.66 -15.00
C VAL A 725 28.92 25.57 -15.94
N ALA A 726 30.00 25.86 -16.68
CA ALA A 726 30.79 24.82 -17.33
C ALA A 726 31.59 24.08 -16.23
N PRO A 727 31.39 22.78 -15.99
CA PRO A 727 32.28 22.06 -15.10
C PRO A 727 33.71 22.08 -15.66
N LEU A 728 34.67 22.30 -14.77
CA LEU A 728 36.10 22.29 -15.05
C LEU A 728 36.44 21.06 -15.91
N ALA A 729 36.79 21.31 -17.18
CA ALA A 729 37.53 20.34 -17.97
C ALA A 729 38.81 20.02 -17.18
N VAL A 730 38.96 18.79 -16.74
CA VAL A 730 40.27 18.28 -16.35
C VAL A 730 41.09 18.23 -17.65
N GLY A 731 41.80 19.31 -17.95
CA GLY A 731 42.74 19.40 -19.07
C GLY A 731 42.61 20.64 -19.94
N VAL A 732 43.37 21.67 -19.57
CA VAL A 732 43.94 22.73 -20.42
C VAL A 732 43.01 23.85 -20.94
N GLY A 733 43.30 25.07 -20.47
CA GLY A 733 43.02 26.31 -21.22
C GLY A 733 41.86 27.14 -20.67
N ALA A 734 42.18 28.12 -19.82
CA ALA A 734 41.24 29.12 -19.33
C ALA A 734 40.77 30.06 -20.45
N SER A 735 39.46 30.32 -20.52
CA SER A 735 38.93 31.63 -20.93
C SER A 735 37.53 31.86 -20.37
N SER A 736 37.38 33.04 -19.78
CA SER A 736 36.20 33.73 -19.23
C SER A 736 34.83 33.41 -19.83
N PHE A 737 33.79 33.39 -18.98
CA PHE A 737 32.39 33.54 -19.42
C PHE A 737 31.62 34.59 -18.59
N GLY A 738 30.80 35.36 -19.30
CA GLY A 738 30.02 36.49 -18.80
C GLY A 738 28.72 36.10 -18.10
N ARG A 739 28.27 37.02 -17.24
CA ARG A 739 26.90 37.09 -16.70
C ARG A 739 25.93 37.48 -17.83
N ILE A 740 24.79 36.80 -17.91
CA ILE A 740 23.58 37.31 -18.56
C ILE A 740 22.75 38.03 -17.51
#